data_AF-A0A061QTD4-F1
#
_entry.id   AF-A0A061QTD4-F1
#
_cell.length_a   1.000
_cell.length_b   1.000
_cell.length_c   1.000
_cell.angle_alpha   90.00
_cell.angle_beta   90.00
_cell.angle_gamma   90.00
#
_symmetry.space_group_name_H-M   'P 1'
#
loop_
_entity.id
_entity.type
_entity.pdbx_description
1 polymer ?
#
loop_
_entity_poly.entity_id
_entity_poly.type
_entity_poly.pdbx_seq_one_letter_code
_entity_poly.pdbx_strand_id
1 'polypeptide(L)'
;MRTLCSPLCNLFGKPRSICWKLSQTATVSSPTRRNLLSRPTLSHFSRCSALPENLDTWKSVQKWLVFSDLHVSTATIDVCLEVLATVRQEANDRGAGVVFLGDFWHHRGSLPVEPLNAVLKELGDWRFPTLMLVGNHDQVTAGGLVHALTPIAACNPNIHVFSRPAEFLGALWLPYRRDPQELRDAVAAAGDIKAVFAHVDVVGAHVNESFQAREGVRPELFPGGVPTYTGHYHRRHTVAGTNIHYVGSPFQVSRSEAGQVKALSVLDADWRHVDAIRLDLGPRFFVASAADPPQRVRRGDRVRLLLDGQTPSPSEESLMRELKEQGTSVEVVSPLAAAPPRIAAAEGLGAEALFQRFAESASLSEGAVAAGHAILKKLEGGGTRLAARSIRLDLHNLELRGFGPFADPVTYRLGGRGVRVVVGSNLEESGADSNGAGKTALVMAPLWVLCGRLDGAPRGTTHSDVVSDSCKTAFGRVEGTVNGRPFAVERAVTRRSLSKLWFSLDGEDCTQADSRMTQARIDEELGTALLSCAVFLNQGGVTALLEASDGDFKEELGKVVDTGIWEKAKELAATELKRRRSDASRLSGQLESAAEQVGRLVRQCNASRENSAAWVEEHSLRVAHVLQRVHIAERAVGDAVSEALALCEELHDAAHAVAASGPDKRARKKAQAGGSAGRQEDRKARERARRSRELRVELDEEAARQEELEQQAEVLDQKYHQLQSELWAEKETLAGFIASERVARTALESYHSLSLLSLADGSPGGGNGSAPGSLVCDRCNQPIDRDVFERNLSRLQGDLDVAVAAAAAAKQRAAAAKSAADGAAAELQDTRSALEEGLARRSELAQALEELERSQAEELREALSRERAQLERESQAAVVKEFLRRSTAEIELALGSLTFVPPTGSKDGLCSFDDGFSEALRIGEERMQELDLRCRDFAACQQEAAVVRAAGNPYSMEVERLEELLGESRADLSAREAEARAVAEQVKDLEAVDKAFGRAGIPSFVLEGALAELQGLTAGFLETISGAFSLSISPVKTGGGRGKAKEAEHITKTVRVRLRNGDVVERSFRQLSGGERRRLALALSLGFVRLSAARGVFECNLLVLDEVLQHLDNEGCSSVAAVLGGLPQGTVLLVGQDGTFVTESFDLIDVVVKEDGRSRVEERSS
;
A
#
# COMPACT_ATOMS: atom_id res chain seq x y z
N MET A 1 -15.11 61.10 -33.69
CA MET A 1 -15.76 61.51 -34.94
C MET A 1 -17.25 61.68 -34.67
N ARG A 2 -17.74 62.93 -34.75
CA ARG A 2 -19.02 63.37 -35.36
C ARG A 2 -20.29 62.53 -35.09
N THR A 3 -21.23 63.04 -34.28
CA THR A 3 -22.56 63.63 -34.69
C THR A 3 -23.58 62.60 -35.21
N LEU A 4 -24.91 62.62 -35.01
CA LEU A 4 -25.95 63.63 -34.75
C LEU A 4 -27.32 62.87 -34.61
N CYS A 5 -28.30 63.48 -33.95
CA CYS A 5 -29.76 63.50 -34.21
C CYS A 5 -30.59 62.22 -34.57
N SER A 6 -31.58 61.86 -33.72
CA SER A 6 -33.04 62.22 -33.80
C SER A 6 -33.78 62.09 -35.17
N PRO A 7 -35.14 61.96 -35.28
CA PRO A 7 -36.25 61.45 -34.43
C PRO A 7 -37.35 60.65 -35.25
N LEU A 8 -38.57 60.52 -34.69
CA LEU A 8 -39.92 60.35 -35.34
C LEU A 8 -40.43 58.92 -35.51
N CYS A 9 -41.73 58.59 -35.42
CA CYS A 9 -42.91 59.16 -34.77
C CYS A 9 -44.06 58.15 -35.05
N ASN A 10 -44.98 58.00 -34.10
CA ASN A 10 -46.42 57.70 -34.27
C ASN A 10 -46.89 56.54 -35.19
N LEU A 11 -47.70 55.63 -34.62
CA LEU A 11 -49.13 55.56 -34.97
C LEU A 11 -49.96 54.75 -33.95
N PHE A 12 -50.96 55.47 -33.44
CA PHE A 12 -52.09 55.20 -32.56
C PHE A 12 -52.75 53.81 -32.51
N GLY A 13 -53.25 53.49 -31.29
CA GLY A 13 -54.35 52.55 -31.05
C GLY A 13 -54.79 52.45 -29.57
N LYS A 14 -55.39 53.52 -29.02
CA LYS A 14 -56.27 53.47 -27.81
C LYS A 14 -57.68 52.94 -28.21
N PRO A 15 -58.67 52.64 -27.32
CA PRO A 15 -58.82 52.93 -25.86
C PRO A 15 -59.28 51.68 -25.05
N ARG A 16 -59.54 51.62 -23.73
CA ARG A 16 -60.29 52.51 -22.81
C ARG A 16 -59.85 52.30 -21.36
N SER A 17 -59.94 53.42 -20.64
CA SER A 17 -59.84 53.70 -19.22
C SER A 17 -60.88 53.01 -18.33
N ILE A 18 -60.53 52.76 -17.06
CA ILE A 18 -61.23 53.29 -15.88
C ILE A 18 -60.16 53.56 -14.79
N CYS A 19 -60.24 54.76 -14.23
CA CYS A 19 -59.38 55.36 -13.22
C CYS A 19 -59.99 55.08 -11.83
N TRP A 20 -59.23 55.10 -10.73
CA TRP A 20 -59.43 56.06 -9.64
C TRP A 20 -58.17 56.16 -8.76
N LYS A 21 -57.77 57.41 -8.53
CA LYS A 21 -56.62 57.90 -7.77
C LYS A 21 -56.88 57.78 -6.26
N LEU A 22 -55.81 57.75 -5.46
CA LEU A 22 -55.42 58.85 -4.54
C LEU A 22 -54.20 58.45 -3.69
N SER A 23 -53.11 59.23 -3.81
CA SER A 23 -52.11 59.35 -2.74
C SER A 23 -51.53 60.77 -2.75
N GLN A 24 -50.96 61.11 -1.59
CA GLN A 24 -50.23 62.33 -1.22
C GLN A 24 -51.06 63.49 -0.63
N THR A 25 -50.90 63.72 0.66
CA THR A 25 -49.92 64.69 1.24
C THR A 25 -50.23 64.90 2.72
N ALA A 26 -49.20 64.95 3.59
CA ALA A 26 -49.07 65.93 4.69
C ALA A 26 -47.88 65.61 5.62
N THR A 27 -46.81 66.38 5.42
CA THR A 27 -46.03 67.16 6.41
C THR A 27 -45.87 66.71 7.88
N VAL A 28 -44.59 66.62 8.23
CA VAL A 28 -43.96 66.63 9.56
C VAL A 28 -44.29 67.90 10.35
N SER A 29 -44.62 67.74 11.64
CA SER A 29 -44.31 68.72 12.68
C SER A 29 -44.24 68.05 14.07
N SER A 30 -43.13 68.25 14.77
CA SER A 30 -42.98 68.03 16.22
C SER A 30 -43.43 69.31 16.96
N PRO A 31 -43.85 69.27 18.25
CA PRO A 31 -42.86 69.31 19.33
C PRO A 31 -43.26 68.73 20.72
N THR A 32 -42.25 68.73 21.60
CA THR A 32 -42.26 68.91 23.07
C THR A 32 -42.39 67.71 24.04
N ARG A 33 -41.39 67.64 24.93
CA ARG A 33 -41.21 66.76 26.10
C ARG A 33 -42.18 67.06 27.24
N ARG A 34 -42.61 66.01 27.97
CA ARG A 34 -42.70 66.02 29.44
C ARG A 34 -42.68 64.58 30.00
N ASN A 35 -41.89 64.41 31.06
CA ASN A 35 -41.72 63.20 31.87
C ASN A 35 -43.06 62.66 32.40
N LEU A 36 -43.20 61.34 32.46
CA LEU A 36 -43.85 60.62 33.55
C LEU A 36 -43.38 59.16 33.55
N LEU A 37 -42.84 58.75 34.69
CA LEU A 37 -42.56 57.36 35.05
C LEU A 37 -43.89 56.60 35.11
N SER A 38 -44.10 55.68 34.17
CA SER A 38 -45.14 54.66 34.25
C SER A 38 -44.63 53.38 33.61
N ARG A 39 -44.80 52.25 34.31
CA ARG A 39 -44.60 50.89 33.79
C ARG A 39 -45.10 50.78 32.35
N PRO A 40 -44.42 50.07 31.44
CA PRO A 40 -44.97 49.83 30.12
C PRO A 40 -46.24 48.97 30.27
N THR A 41 -47.40 49.64 30.21
CA THR A 41 -48.69 49.02 30.01
C THR A 41 -48.79 48.57 28.56
N LEU A 42 -49.01 47.26 28.37
CA LEU A 42 -49.60 46.57 27.22
C LEU A 42 -50.08 47.50 26.07
N SER A 43 -49.23 47.74 25.07
CA SER A 43 -49.69 48.40 23.83
C SER A 43 -49.00 47.95 22.54
N HIS A 44 -48.28 46.82 22.53
CA HIS A 44 -47.70 46.27 21.28
C HIS A 44 -48.00 44.79 20.99
N PHE A 45 -48.80 44.10 21.82
CA PHE A 45 -49.50 42.89 21.36
C PHE A 45 -50.72 43.32 20.54
N SER A 46 -50.54 43.38 19.22
CA SER A 46 -51.67 43.51 18.30
C SER A 46 -52.62 42.34 18.53
N ARG A 47 -53.80 42.60 19.12
CA ARG A 47 -54.98 41.73 18.95
C ARG A 47 -55.28 41.64 17.46
N CYS A 48 -54.70 40.68 16.74
CA CYS A 48 -55.04 40.42 15.34
C CYS A 48 -54.56 39.01 14.91
N SER A 49 -55.39 38.00 15.17
CA SER A 49 -56.21 37.42 14.10
C SER A 49 -57.63 37.96 14.30
N ALA A 50 -58.40 38.22 13.24
CA ALA A 50 -59.82 38.49 13.42
C ALA A 50 -60.43 37.25 14.10
N LEU A 51 -60.86 37.38 15.35
CA LEU A 51 -61.55 36.30 16.05
C LEU A 51 -62.74 35.85 15.20
N PRO A 52 -63.10 34.55 15.19
CA PRO A 52 -64.19 34.04 14.38
C PRO A 52 -65.48 34.84 14.61
N GLU A 53 -66.19 35.22 13.55
CA GLU A 53 -67.41 36.06 13.63
C GLU A 53 -68.55 35.38 14.42
N ASN A 54 -68.49 34.07 14.64
CA ASN A 54 -69.52 33.26 15.29
C ASN A 54 -69.03 32.55 16.57
N LEU A 55 -68.53 33.33 17.54
CA LEU A 55 -67.93 32.86 18.81
C LEU A 55 -68.81 31.88 19.62
N ASP A 56 -70.14 32.01 19.57
CA ASP A 56 -71.04 31.14 20.33
C ASP A 56 -71.01 29.69 19.84
N THR A 57 -70.76 29.48 18.55
CA THR A 57 -70.60 28.14 17.98
C THR A 57 -69.36 27.44 18.57
N TRP A 58 -68.24 28.14 18.67
CA TRP A 58 -66.99 27.60 19.23
C TRP A 58 -67.09 27.33 20.73
N LYS A 59 -67.78 28.20 21.49
CA LYS A 59 -68.02 28.01 22.92
C LYS A 59 -68.97 26.85 23.24
N SER A 60 -69.83 26.46 22.30
CA SER A 60 -70.78 25.37 22.50
C SER A 60 -70.14 23.98 22.47
N VAL A 61 -68.93 23.85 21.92
CA VAL A 61 -68.19 22.59 21.77
C VAL A 61 -67.81 22.02 23.13
N GLN A 62 -68.24 20.78 23.41
CA GLN A 62 -67.98 20.10 24.68
C GLN A 62 -66.75 19.17 24.64
N LYS A 63 -66.30 18.78 23.45
CA LYS A 63 -65.17 17.86 23.22
C LYS A 63 -64.34 18.30 22.04
N TRP A 64 -63.04 18.08 22.09
CA TRP A 64 -62.08 18.43 21.04
C TRP A 64 -61.21 17.23 20.66
N LEU A 65 -61.08 16.93 19.37
CA LEU A 65 -60.13 15.96 18.83
C LEU A 65 -58.85 16.67 18.44
N VAL A 66 -57.71 16.24 18.97
CA VAL A 66 -56.41 16.88 18.79
C VAL A 66 -55.43 15.95 18.08
N PHE A 67 -54.80 16.45 17.02
CA PHE A 67 -53.73 15.78 16.27
C PHE A 67 -52.76 16.82 15.67
N SER A 68 -51.64 16.35 15.10
CA SER A 68 -50.57 17.20 14.60
C SER A 68 -49.75 16.47 13.53
N ASP A 69 -48.79 17.14 12.89
CA ASP A 69 -47.70 16.52 12.11
C ASP A 69 -48.22 15.56 11.03
N LEU A 70 -49.18 16.04 10.23
CA LEU A 70 -49.83 15.26 9.18
C LEU A 70 -48.92 15.07 7.97
N HIS A 71 -48.04 16.04 7.68
CA HIS A 71 -47.06 16.03 6.60
C HIS A 71 -47.62 15.58 5.25
N VAL A 72 -48.61 16.31 4.73
CA VAL A 72 -49.16 16.08 3.39
C VAL A 72 -48.11 16.34 2.32
N SER A 73 -47.90 15.34 1.46
CA SER A 73 -47.02 15.35 0.29
C SER A 73 -47.65 14.50 -0.82
N THR A 74 -47.06 14.52 -2.01
CA THR A 74 -47.46 13.60 -3.09
C THR A 74 -47.36 12.12 -2.69
N ALA A 75 -46.42 11.76 -1.79
CA ALA A 75 -46.22 10.38 -1.35
C ALA A 75 -47.18 9.95 -0.22
N THR A 76 -47.69 10.90 0.55
CA THR A 76 -48.50 10.64 1.76
C THR A 76 -49.98 11.02 1.59
N ILE A 77 -50.36 11.65 0.47
CA ILE A 77 -51.71 12.20 0.29
C ILE A 77 -52.82 11.17 0.53
N ASP A 78 -52.68 9.93 0.07
CA ASP A 78 -53.73 8.91 0.22
C ASP A 78 -54.01 8.57 1.70
N VAL A 79 -52.95 8.33 2.49
CA VAL A 79 -53.11 8.09 3.94
C VAL A 79 -53.56 9.35 4.67
N CYS A 80 -53.08 10.53 4.27
CA CYS A 80 -53.51 11.77 4.90
C CYS A 80 -55.01 12.03 4.69
N LEU A 81 -55.56 11.72 3.51
CA LEU A 81 -57.00 11.80 3.24
C LEU A 81 -57.78 10.77 4.08
N GLU A 82 -57.24 9.56 4.28
CA GLU A 82 -57.84 8.55 5.17
C GLU A 82 -57.89 9.03 6.63
N VAL A 83 -56.81 9.66 7.11
CA VAL A 83 -56.78 10.29 8.45
C VAL A 83 -57.82 11.40 8.56
N LEU A 84 -57.87 12.33 7.59
CA LEU A 84 -58.83 13.44 7.61
C LEU A 84 -60.28 12.95 7.57
N ALA A 85 -60.57 11.93 6.76
CA ALA A 85 -61.90 11.30 6.72
C ALA A 85 -62.26 10.63 8.06
N THR A 86 -61.30 9.97 8.70
CA THR A 86 -61.48 9.35 10.03
C THR A 86 -61.72 10.40 11.11
N VAL A 87 -60.95 11.50 11.11
CA VAL A 87 -61.15 12.64 12.02
C VAL A 87 -62.53 13.25 11.81
N ARG A 88 -62.97 13.44 10.56
CA ARG A 88 -64.32 13.93 10.24
C ARG A 88 -65.41 13.03 10.79
N GLN A 89 -65.26 11.72 10.65
CA GLN A 89 -66.22 10.75 11.16
C GLN A 89 -66.30 10.82 12.69
N GLU A 90 -65.16 10.74 13.39
CA GLU A 90 -65.12 10.81 14.86
C GLU A 90 -65.62 12.14 15.40
N ALA A 91 -65.35 13.26 14.71
CA ALA A 91 -65.87 14.57 15.08
C ALA A 91 -67.40 14.62 15.01
N ASN A 92 -67.99 14.09 13.93
CA ASN A 92 -69.44 14.00 13.77
C ASN A 92 -70.08 13.07 14.82
N ASP A 93 -69.54 11.87 15.01
CA ASP A 93 -70.08 10.87 15.93
C ASP A 93 -70.08 11.35 17.39
N ARG A 94 -69.09 12.18 17.76
CA ARG A 94 -68.91 12.70 19.12
C ARG A 94 -69.49 14.10 19.31
N GLY A 95 -69.94 14.77 18.25
CA GLY A 95 -70.26 16.20 18.27
C GLY A 95 -69.08 17.05 18.73
N ALA A 96 -67.86 16.68 18.33
CA ALA A 96 -66.61 17.29 18.78
C ALA A 96 -66.09 18.33 17.77
N GLY A 97 -65.37 19.32 18.28
CA GLY A 97 -64.51 20.18 17.46
C GLY A 97 -63.17 19.51 17.17
N VAL A 98 -62.38 20.10 16.29
CA VAL A 98 -61.06 19.59 15.89
C VAL A 98 -59.98 20.62 16.18
N VAL A 99 -58.82 20.16 16.65
CA VAL A 99 -57.60 20.94 16.85
C VAL A 99 -56.45 20.27 16.09
N PHE A 100 -55.75 21.05 15.27
CA PHE A 100 -54.56 20.62 14.54
C PHE A 100 -53.34 21.44 14.98
N LEU A 101 -52.26 20.81 15.45
CA LEU A 101 -51.13 21.49 16.10
C LEU A 101 -49.91 21.71 15.20
N GLY A 102 -50.10 21.94 13.90
CA GLY A 102 -49.05 22.35 12.96
C GLY A 102 -48.41 21.20 12.18
N ASP A 103 -47.63 21.58 11.18
CA ASP A 103 -47.00 20.71 10.19
C ASP A 103 -48.02 19.92 9.39
N PHE A 104 -48.97 20.66 8.81
CA PHE A 104 -49.96 20.10 7.90
C PHE A 104 -49.30 19.64 6.61
N TRP A 105 -48.43 20.49 6.05
CA TRP A 105 -47.70 20.22 4.82
C TRP A 105 -46.33 19.61 5.13
N HIS A 106 -45.85 18.71 4.27
CA HIS A 106 -44.53 18.11 4.45
C HIS A 106 -43.39 19.03 4.02
N HIS A 107 -43.58 19.80 2.94
CA HIS A 107 -42.52 20.63 2.38
C HIS A 107 -42.76 22.10 2.70
N ARG A 108 -41.76 22.71 3.33
CA ARG A 108 -41.70 24.16 3.52
C ARG A 108 -41.58 24.87 2.17
N GLY A 109 -42.30 25.97 2.00
CA GLY A 109 -42.18 26.83 0.82
C GLY A 109 -42.71 26.23 -0.50
N SER A 110 -43.17 24.98 -0.50
CA SER A 110 -43.63 24.27 -1.70
C SER A 110 -44.99 23.63 -1.45
N LEU A 111 -45.98 24.04 -2.25
CA LEU A 111 -47.36 23.58 -2.18
C LEU A 111 -47.73 22.82 -3.47
N PRO A 112 -47.71 21.48 -3.47
CA PRO A 112 -48.05 20.70 -4.65
C PRO A 112 -49.56 20.81 -4.94
N VAL A 113 -49.90 21.15 -6.19
CA VAL A 113 -51.28 21.49 -6.61
C VAL A 113 -52.25 20.32 -6.45
N GLU A 114 -51.81 19.10 -6.78
CA GLU A 114 -52.64 17.88 -6.67
C GLU A 114 -53.06 17.57 -5.22
N PRO A 115 -52.13 17.42 -4.25
CA PRO A 115 -52.46 17.32 -2.83
C PRO A 115 -53.29 18.49 -2.30
N LEU A 116 -52.98 19.73 -2.71
CA LEU A 116 -53.74 20.92 -2.30
C LEU A 116 -55.21 20.79 -2.68
N ASN A 117 -55.51 20.50 -3.94
CA ASN A 117 -56.89 20.37 -4.41
C ASN A 117 -57.65 19.24 -3.70
N ALA A 118 -57.00 18.11 -3.43
CA ALA A 118 -57.60 16.99 -2.73
C ALA A 118 -57.96 17.32 -1.27
N VAL A 119 -57.03 17.97 -0.56
CA VAL A 119 -57.25 18.43 0.82
C VAL A 119 -58.36 19.48 0.89
N LEU A 120 -58.35 20.49 0.01
CA LEU A 120 -59.38 21.54 0.02
C LEU A 120 -60.78 20.96 -0.23
N LYS A 121 -60.88 19.92 -1.06
CA LYS A 121 -62.14 19.20 -1.28
C LYS A 121 -62.63 18.49 -0.02
N GLU A 122 -61.76 17.74 0.66
CA GLU A 122 -62.11 17.02 1.90
C GLU A 122 -62.49 17.98 3.04
N LEU A 123 -61.71 19.03 3.26
CA LEU A 123 -61.94 20.01 4.32
C LEU A 123 -63.15 20.92 4.03
N GLY A 124 -63.50 21.15 2.76
CA GLY A 124 -64.70 21.91 2.38
C GLY A 124 -66.01 21.27 2.87
N ASP A 125 -66.02 19.96 3.12
CA ASP A 125 -67.18 19.22 3.61
C ASP A 125 -67.32 19.20 5.13
N TRP A 126 -66.35 19.74 5.87
CA TRP A 126 -66.42 19.77 7.33
C TRP A 126 -67.48 20.77 7.83
N ARG A 127 -68.21 20.41 8.90
CA ARG A 127 -69.33 21.19 9.45
C ARG A 127 -69.21 21.50 10.94
N PHE A 128 -68.08 21.15 11.54
CA PHE A 128 -67.78 21.35 12.96
C PHE A 128 -66.62 22.35 13.14
N PRO A 129 -66.52 23.02 14.30
CA PRO A 129 -65.46 23.98 14.56
C PRO A 129 -64.07 23.33 14.52
N THR A 130 -63.14 23.93 13.78
CA THR A 130 -61.78 23.42 13.58
C THR A 130 -60.76 24.53 13.83
N LEU A 131 -59.85 24.29 14.75
CA LEU A 131 -58.75 25.19 15.13
C LEU A 131 -57.44 24.62 14.61
N MET A 132 -56.67 25.43 13.89
CA MET A 132 -55.40 24.99 13.32
C MET A 132 -54.27 25.94 13.72
N LEU A 133 -53.16 25.34 14.10
CA LEU A 133 -51.91 26.01 14.41
C LEU A 133 -50.98 25.90 13.20
N VAL A 134 -50.21 26.96 12.93
CA VAL A 134 -49.20 26.94 11.86
C VAL A 134 -47.91 26.33 12.41
N GLY A 135 -47.44 25.22 11.83
CA GLY A 135 -46.16 24.58 12.19
C GLY A 135 -44.97 25.18 11.44
N ASN A 136 -43.77 24.62 11.64
CA ASN A 136 -42.57 25.10 10.96
C ASN A 136 -42.61 24.74 9.46
N HIS A 137 -43.04 23.54 9.08
CA HIS A 137 -43.14 23.13 7.67
C HIS A 137 -44.20 23.91 6.90
N ASP A 138 -45.17 24.50 7.58
CA ASP A 138 -46.24 25.27 6.92
C ASP A 138 -45.80 26.68 6.48
N GLN A 139 -44.64 27.18 6.93
CA GLN A 139 -44.27 28.60 6.79
C GLN A 139 -43.21 28.84 5.71
N VAL A 140 -43.36 29.89 4.89
CA VAL A 140 -42.37 30.25 3.86
C VAL A 140 -41.18 31.04 4.45
N THR A 141 -41.42 31.85 5.48
CA THR A 141 -40.40 32.74 6.07
C THR A 141 -40.26 32.52 7.57
N ALA A 142 -39.10 32.88 8.12
CA ALA A 142 -38.80 32.74 9.56
C ALA A 142 -39.77 33.49 10.49
N GLY A 143 -40.40 34.56 10.02
CA GLY A 143 -41.42 35.31 10.78
C GLY A 143 -42.82 34.67 10.75
N GLY A 144 -43.02 33.58 10.02
CA GLY A 144 -44.22 32.72 10.07
C GLY A 144 -45.53 33.33 9.59
N LEU A 145 -45.54 34.56 9.06
CA LEU A 145 -46.78 35.23 8.61
C LEU A 145 -47.25 34.80 7.22
N VAL A 146 -46.33 34.35 6.36
CA VAL A 146 -46.65 33.77 5.05
C VAL A 146 -46.60 32.26 5.19
N HIS A 147 -47.75 31.60 5.09
CA HIS A 147 -47.86 30.15 5.33
C HIS A 147 -48.90 29.46 4.44
N ALA A 148 -48.70 28.16 4.29
CA ALA A 148 -49.43 27.26 3.41
C ALA A 148 -50.85 26.90 3.89
N LEU A 149 -51.22 27.25 5.14
CA LEU A 149 -52.59 27.05 5.65
C LEU A 149 -53.59 28.12 5.18
N THR A 150 -53.14 29.17 4.49
CA THR A 150 -54.01 30.27 4.05
C THR A 150 -55.16 29.79 3.13
N PRO A 151 -54.92 28.93 2.12
CA PRO A 151 -56.01 28.38 1.30
C PRO A 151 -56.97 27.49 2.08
N ILE A 152 -56.50 26.79 3.12
CA ILE A 152 -57.32 25.93 3.98
C ILE A 152 -58.27 26.79 4.82
N ALA A 153 -57.81 27.88 5.43
CA ALA A 153 -58.68 28.80 6.16
C ALA A 153 -59.75 29.41 5.24
N ALA A 154 -59.40 29.70 3.98
CA ALA A 154 -60.32 30.30 3.03
C ALA A 154 -61.38 29.32 2.48
N CYS A 155 -61.14 28.01 2.52
CA CYS A 155 -62.05 27.04 1.90
C CYS A 155 -63.27 26.70 2.76
N ASN A 156 -63.21 26.90 4.09
CA ASN A 156 -64.31 26.55 4.99
C ASN A 156 -64.40 27.54 6.18
N PRO A 157 -65.55 28.22 6.38
CA PRO A 157 -65.71 29.21 7.47
C PRO A 157 -65.66 28.60 8.87
N ASN A 158 -65.77 27.27 9.01
CA ASN A 158 -65.64 26.57 10.29
C ASN A 158 -64.18 26.28 10.66
N ILE A 159 -63.20 26.70 9.84
CA ILE A 159 -61.77 26.53 10.11
C ILE A 159 -61.15 27.89 10.49
N HIS A 160 -60.49 27.94 11.64
CA HIS A 160 -59.70 29.10 12.06
C HIS A 160 -58.22 28.72 12.19
N VAL A 161 -57.36 29.51 11.55
CA VAL A 161 -55.89 29.32 11.59
C VAL A 161 -55.26 30.40 12.45
N PHE A 162 -54.47 29.99 13.45
CA PHE A 162 -53.68 30.88 14.28
C PHE A 162 -52.33 31.17 13.63
N SER A 163 -52.26 32.27 12.89
CA SER A 163 -51.01 32.76 12.28
C SER A 163 -50.10 33.49 13.26
N ARG A 164 -50.59 33.89 14.45
CA ARG A 164 -49.86 34.63 15.50
C ARG A 164 -50.23 34.12 16.89
N PRO A 165 -49.36 34.33 17.90
CA PRO A 165 -49.72 34.06 19.28
C PRO A 165 -51.03 34.74 19.68
N ALA A 166 -51.96 33.98 20.26
CA ALA A 166 -53.28 34.47 20.61
C ALA A 166 -53.87 33.73 21.82
N GLU A 167 -54.63 34.44 22.65
CA GLU A 167 -55.53 33.81 23.62
C GLU A 167 -56.90 33.57 22.99
N PHE A 168 -57.38 32.33 23.04
CA PHE A 168 -58.70 31.98 22.54
C PHE A 168 -59.29 30.81 23.34
N LEU A 169 -60.56 30.94 23.73
CA LEU A 169 -61.29 29.96 24.55
C LEU A 169 -60.56 29.54 25.85
N GLY A 170 -59.88 30.49 26.50
CA GLY A 170 -59.15 30.24 27.74
C GLY A 170 -57.88 29.41 27.56
N ALA A 171 -57.37 29.26 26.34
CA ALA A 171 -56.07 28.66 26.04
C ALA A 171 -55.17 29.65 25.29
N LEU A 172 -53.86 29.46 25.45
CA LEU A 172 -52.83 30.19 24.71
C LEU A 172 -52.42 29.38 23.47
N TRP A 173 -52.53 29.99 22.30
CA TRP A 173 -52.20 29.38 21.01
C TRP A 173 -50.88 29.97 20.51
N LEU A 174 -49.85 29.12 20.38
CA LEU A 174 -48.48 29.48 20.05
C LEU A 174 -48.06 28.80 18.74
N PRO A 175 -48.34 29.41 17.57
CA PRO A 175 -47.82 28.89 16.32
C PRO A 175 -46.29 28.89 16.34
N TYR A 176 -45.68 28.02 15.52
CA TYR A 176 -44.23 27.92 15.48
C TYR A 176 -43.60 29.30 15.25
N ARG A 177 -42.61 29.62 16.09
CA ARG A 177 -41.81 30.83 16.00
C ARG A 177 -40.35 30.46 16.17
N ARG A 178 -39.55 31.02 15.29
CA ARG A 178 -38.10 30.84 15.31
C ARG A 178 -37.51 31.58 16.51
N ASP A 179 -37.83 32.87 16.64
CA ASP A 179 -37.40 33.71 17.76
C ASP A 179 -38.05 33.25 19.09
N PRO A 180 -37.28 32.70 20.04
CA PRO A 180 -37.81 32.27 21.33
C PRO A 180 -38.29 33.44 22.20
N GLN A 181 -37.90 34.68 21.87
CA GLN A 181 -38.37 35.87 22.57
C GLN A 181 -39.84 36.15 22.29
N GLU A 182 -40.33 35.92 21.06
CA GLU A 182 -41.76 36.06 20.75
C GLU A 182 -42.62 35.10 21.58
N LEU A 183 -42.15 33.87 21.78
CA LEU A 183 -42.82 32.88 22.64
C LEU A 183 -42.78 33.32 24.11
N ARG A 184 -41.63 33.82 24.58
CA ARG A 184 -41.49 34.38 25.94
C ARG A 184 -42.45 35.52 26.20
N ASP A 185 -42.51 36.47 25.28
CA ASP A 185 -43.38 37.64 25.41
C ASP A 185 -44.85 37.21 25.38
N ALA A 186 -45.22 36.23 24.55
CA ALA A 186 -46.58 35.72 24.48
C ALA A 186 -47.00 34.98 25.76
N VAL A 187 -46.13 34.15 26.33
CA VAL A 187 -46.40 33.46 27.60
C VAL A 187 -46.44 34.47 28.77
N ALA A 188 -45.55 35.46 28.78
CA ALA A 188 -45.54 36.49 29.82
C ALA A 188 -46.76 37.42 29.74
N ALA A 189 -47.29 37.65 28.54
CA ALA A 189 -48.50 38.44 28.32
C ALA A 189 -49.80 37.65 28.56
N ALA A 190 -49.71 36.32 28.72
CA ALA A 190 -50.88 35.47 28.86
C ALA A 190 -51.62 35.73 30.18
N GLY A 191 -52.94 35.82 30.12
CA GLY A 191 -53.83 35.91 31.26
C GLY A 191 -53.99 34.58 32.01
N ASP A 192 -55.12 34.41 32.70
CA ASP A 192 -55.48 33.15 33.33
C ASP A 192 -55.89 32.11 32.27
N ILE A 193 -54.94 31.24 31.92
CA ILE A 193 -55.10 30.22 30.87
C ILE A 193 -55.23 28.82 31.46
N LYS A 194 -56.08 28.00 30.85
CA LYS A 194 -56.34 26.60 31.21
C LYS A 194 -55.44 25.61 30.48
N ALA A 195 -54.92 25.97 29.32
CA ALA A 195 -54.02 25.15 28.51
C ALA A 195 -53.15 26.00 27.58
N VAL A 196 -52.06 25.39 27.09
CA VAL A 196 -51.23 25.94 26.01
C VAL A 196 -51.24 24.96 24.84
N PHE A 197 -51.45 25.48 23.62
CA PHE A 197 -51.31 24.75 22.37
C PHE A 197 -50.13 25.33 21.60
N ALA A 198 -49.11 24.53 21.33
CA ALA A 198 -47.88 25.01 20.72
C ALA A 198 -47.38 24.11 19.59
N HIS A 199 -46.49 24.64 18.76
CA HIS A 199 -45.67 23.82 17.86
C HIS A 199 -44.22 24.23 18.08
N VAL A 200 -43.49 23.49 18.90
CA VAL A 200 -42.18 23.90 19.43
C VAL A 200 -41.35 22.70 19.87
N ASP A 201 -40.03 22.85 19.81
CA ASP A 201 -39.02 21.97 20.35
C ASP A 201 -38.75 22.26 21.84
N VAL A 202 -38.83 21.23 22.68
CA VAL A 202 -38.62 21.34 24.13
C VAL A 202 -37.43 20.49 24.56
N VAL A 203 -36.51 21.08 25.32
CA VAL A 203 -35.35 20.36 25.87
C VAL A 203 -35.81 19.17 26.71
N GLY A 204 -35.24 17.99 26.43
CA GLY A 204 -35.57 16.72 27.09
C GLY A 204 -36.73 15.95 26.44
N ALA A 205 -37.40 16.51 25.43
CA ALA A 205 -38.43 15.80 24.67
C ALA A 205 -37.82 14.69 23.79
N HIS A 206 -38.55 13.61 23.58
CA HIS A 206 -38.13 12.52 22.72
C HIS A 206 -38.43 12.81 21.24
N VAL A 207 -37.38 12.93 20.43
CA VAL A 207 -37.49 13.01 18.97
C VAL A 207 -37.83 11.63 18.40
N ASN A 208 -37.24 10.57 18.97
CA ASN A 208 -37.55 9.16 18.68
C ASN A 208 -37.32 8.28 19.92
N GLU A 209 -37.41 6.95 19.77
CA GLU A 209 -37.25 6.00 20.90
C GLU A 209 -35.90 6.12 21.62
N SER A 210 -34.83 6.42 20.89
CA SER A 210 -33.45 6.41 21.42
C SER A 210 -32.89 7.81 21.71
N PHE A 211 -33.55 8.87 21.22
CA PHE A 211 -32.99 10.22 21.22
C PHE A 211 -33.90 11.25 21.90
N GLN A 212 -33.28 12.11 22.72
CA GLN A 212 -33.91 13.26 23.37
C GLN A 212 -33.27 14.56 22.88
N ALA A 213 -34.12 15.57 22.67
CA ALA A 213 -33.71 16.92 22.29
C ALA A 213 -32.83 17.53 23.39
N ARG A 214 -31.65 18.03 22.99
CA ARG A 214 -30.70 18.74 23.88
C ARG A 214 -30.78 20.25 23.74
N GLU A 215 -31.53 20.71 22.74
CA GLU A 215 -31.69 22.11 22.35
C GLU A 215 -33.19 22.43 22.27
N GLY A 216 -33.52 23.71 22.15
CA GLY A 216 -34.89 24.22 22.11
C GLY A 216 -35.31 25.01 23.35
N VAL A 217 -36.63 25.19 23.50
CA VAL A 217 -37.22 25.92 24.60
C VAL A 217 -37.10 25.11 25.89
N ARG A 218 -36.67 25.76 26.96
CA ARG A 218 -36.62 25.10 28.27
C ARG A 218 -38.03 24.91 28.84
N PRO A 219 -38.33 23.78 29.51
CA PRO A 219 -39.64 23.52 30.08
C PRO A 219 -40.16 24.62 31.01
N GLU A 220 -39.27 25.33 31.71
CA GLU A 220 -39.64 26.39 32.64
C GLU A 220 -40.24 27.63 31.95
N LEU A 221 -40.18 27.71 30.61
CA LEU A 221 -40.88 28.75 29.88
C LEU A 221 -42.39 28.65 30.09
N PHE A 222 -42.94 27.43 30.14
CA PHE A 222 -44.38 27.23 30.19
C PHE A 222 -44.91 27.36 31.63
N PRO A 223 -46.15 27.86 31.82
CA PRO A 223 -46.72 28.00 33.16
C PRO A 223 -46.84 26.65 33.87
N GLY A 224 -46.28 26.57 35.09
CA GLY A 224 -46.31 25.35 35.89
C GLY A 224 -47.74 24.90 36.21
N GLY A 225 -48.03 23.62 36.02
CA GLY A 225 -49.35 23.02 36.31
C GLY A 225 -50.41 23.22 35.22
N VAL A 226 -50.13 24.02 34.19
CA VAL A 226 -51.00 24.16 33.01
C VAL A 226 -50.62 23.09 31.98
N PRO A 227 -51.56 22.30 31.43
CA PRO A 227 -51.26 21.33 30.39
C PRO A 227 -50.86 22.04 29.09
N THR A 228 -49.72 21.63 28.54
CA THR A 228 -49.23 22.10 27.23
C THR A 228 -49.34 20.95 26.24
N TYR A 229 -50.11 21.11 25.17
CA TYR A 229 -50.20 20.15 24.07
C TYR A 229 -49.42 20.70 22.87
N THR A 230 -48.49 19.92 22.33
CA THR A 230 -47.64 20.38 21.25
C THR A 230 -47.42 19.37 20.12
N GLY A 231 -47.24 19.88 18.91
CA GLY A 231 -46.76 19.16 17.71
C GLY A 231 -45.24 19.16 17.61
N HIS A 232 -44.68 18.99 16.40
CA HIS A 232 -43.26 19.06 16.02
C HIS A 232 -42.50 17.73 16.12
N TYR A 233 -42.80 16.90 17.14
CA TYR A 233 -42.24 15.55 17.23
C TYR A 233 -43.33 14.48 17.08
N HIS A 234 -43.05 13.51 16.22
CA HIS A 234 -44.03 12.48 15.83
C HIS A 234 -44.29 11.43 16.91
N ARG A 235 -43.39 11.32 17.90
CA ARG A 235 -43.56 10.41 19.02
C ARG A 235 -44.53 11.03 20.03
N ARG A 236 -45.64 10.34 20.29
CA ARG A 236 -46.54 10.70 21.38
C ARG A 236 -45.89 10.41 22.73
N HIS A 237 -45.67 11.43 23.56
CA HIS A 237 -45.08 11.27 24.89
C HIS A 237 -45.32 12.50 25.77
N THR A 238 -45.00 12.39 27.06
CA THR A 238 -44.94 13.53 27.99
C THR A 238 -43.49 13.76 28.36
N VAL A 239 -43.02 15.01 28.31
CA VAL A 239 -41.65 15.36 28.69
C VAL A 239 -41.47 15.12 30.19
N ALA A 240 -40.42 14.37 30.56
CA ALA A 240 -40.25 13.87 31.93
C ALA A 240 -40.20 15.01 32.96
N GLY A 241 -41.00 14.89 34.02
CA GLY A 241 -41.08 15.90 35.09
C GLY A 241 -41.89 17.15 34.75
N THR A 242 -42.64 17.16 33.64
CA THR A 242 -43.42 18.31 33.17
C THR A 242 -44.86 17.93 32.82
N ASN A 243 -45.70 18.92 32.51
CA ASN A 243 -47.06 18.72 31.97
C ASN A 243 -47.13 19.05 30.46
N ILE A 244 -46.03 18.80 29.74
CA ILE A 244 -45.88 19.09 28.31
C ILE A 244 -46.03 17.77 27.54
N HIS A 245 -47.04 17.72 26.67
CA HIS A 245 -47.45 16.53 25.94
C HIS A 245 -47.26 16.74 24.44
N TYR A 246 -46.38 15.92 23.85
CA TYR A 246 -46.35 15.78 22.40
C TYR A 246 -47.48 14.85 21.97
N VAL A 247 -48.37 15.36 21.11
CA VAL A 247 -49.53 14.58 20.65
C VAL A 247 -49.13 13.52 19.62
N GLY A 248 -48.05 13.76 18.88
CA GLY A 248 -47.51 12.87 17.86
C GLY A 248 -48.30 12.92 16.54
N SER A 249 -47.74 12.25 15.54
CA SER A 249 -48.35 12.08 14.21
C SER A 249 -49.53 11.08 14.25
N PRO A 250 -50.48 11.16 13.31
CA PRO A 250 -51.64 10.26 13.27
C PRO A 250 -51.37 8.90 12.62
N PHE A 251 -50.27 8.76 11.89
CA PHE A 251 -49.77 7.51 11.31
C PHE A 251 -48.23 7.48 11.41
N GLN A 252 -47.60 6.36 11.09
CA GLN A 252 -46.13 6.29 11.08
C GLN A 252 -45.60 6.97 9.81
N VAL A 253 -45.08 8.19 9.95
CA VAL A 253 -44.59 8.98 8.81
C VAL A 253 -43.26 8.43 8.30
N SER A 254 -42.42 7.96 9.23
CA SER A 254 -41.09 7.43 8.94
C SER A 254 -40.76 6.16 9.73
N ARG A 255 -39.65 5.50 9.36
CA ARG A 255 -39.16 4.27 10.01
C ARG A 255 -38.79 4.45 11.48
N SER A 256 -38.46 5.67 11.91
CA SER A 256 -38.12 5.95 13.31
C SER A 256 -39.32 5.79 14.25
N GLU A 257 -40.52 5.71 13.69
CA GLU A 257 -41.79 5.53 14.39
C GLU A 257 -42.26 4.07 14.38
N ALA A 258 -41.41 3.13 13.96
CA ALA A 258 -41.70 1.70 13.96
C ALA A 258 -42.22 1.23 15.32
N GLY A 259 -43.29 0.44 15.30
CA GLY A 259 -43.94 -0.07 16.52
C GLY A 259 -44.68 0.97 17.38
N GLN A 260 -44.64 2.26 17.06
CA GLN A 260 -45.37 3.28 17.83
C GLN A 260 -46.88 3.18 17.63
N VAL A 261 -47.62 3.30 18.73
CA VAL A 261 -49.09 3.41 18.72
C VAL A 261 -49.47 4.85 18.40
N LYS A 262 -50.29 5.02 17.36
CA LYS A 262 -50.77 6.33 16.91
C LYS A 262 -52.19 6.57 17.45
N ALA A 263 -52.53 7.81 17.78
CA ALA A 263 -53.82 8.13 18.37
C ALA A 263 -54.19 9.61 18.26
N LEU A 264 -55.49 9.90 18.18
CA LEU A 264 -56.05 11.23 18.42
C LEU A 264 -56.22 11.44 19.92
N SER A 265 -55.90 12.63 20.43
CA SER A 265 -56.20 12.99 21.82
C SER A 265 -57.58 13.64 21.91
N VAL A 266 -58.36 13.29 22.93
CA VAL A 266 -59.68 13.89 23.17
C VAL A 266 -59.60 14.76 24.42
N LEU A 267 -59.95 16.03 24.27
CA LEU A 267 -60.00 17.01 25.36
C LEU A 267 -61.45 17.41 25.65
N ASP A 268 -61.75 17.79 26.90
CA ASP A 268 -63.03 18.41 27.28
C ASP A 268 -63.05 19.93 27.02
N ALA A 269 -64.15 20.60 27.37
CA ALA A 269 -64.31 22.05 27.21
C ALA A 269 -63.37 22.90 28.10
N ASP A 270 -62.71 22.28 29.09
CA ASP A 270 -61.69 22.89 29.95
C ASP A 270 -60.26 22.50 29.53
N TRP A 271 -60.11 21.87 28.35
CA TRP A 271 -58.84 21.40 27.79
C TRP A 271 -58.16 20.27 28.58
N ARG A 272 -58.90 19.54 29.42
CA ARG A 272 -58.36 18.37 30.11
C ARG A 272 -58.40 17.15 29.20
N HIS A 273 -57.33 16.35 29.22
CA HIS A 273 -57.29 15.08 28.49
C HIS A 273 -58.27 14.07 29.11
N VAL A 274 -59.22 13.57 28.31
CA VAL A 274 -60.29 12.67 28.78
C VAL A 274 -60.32 11.31 28.07
N ASP A 275 -59.81 11.21 26.85
CA ASP A 275 -59.81 9.98 26.06
C ASP A 275 -58.71 10.00 24.98
N ALA A 276 -58.39 8.85 24.39
CA ALA A 276 -57.49 8.75 23.25
C ALA A 276 -58.00 7.70 22.25
N ILE A 277 -58.22 8.13 21.00
CA ILE A 277 -58.73 7.29 19.93
C ILE A 277 -57.54 6.70 19.20
N ARG A 278 -57.31 5.39 19.30
CA ARG A 278 -56.21 4.73 18.60
C ARG A 278 -56.44 4.77 17.09
N LEU A 279 -55.39 5.08 16.36
CA LEU A 279 -55.34 5.04 14.91
C LEU A 279 -54.42 3.90 14.47
N ASP A 280 -54.88 3.15 13.47
CA ASP A 280 -54.13 2.11 12.78
C ASP A 280 -54.25 2.34 11.26
N LEU A 281 -53.81 3.51 10.82
CA LEU A 281 -53.93 4.01 9.44
C LEU A 281 -52.56 4.05 8.75
N GLY A 282 -52.56 3.88 7.43
CA GLY A 282 -51.32 3.88 6.65
C GLY A 282 -50.41 2.66 6.83
N PRO A 283 -49.23 2.69 6.19
CA PRO A 283 -48.22 1.64 6.30
C PRO A 283 -47.53 1.69 7.67
N ARG A 284 -47.38 0.54 8.33
CA ARG A 284 -46.59 0.40 9.55
C ARG A 284 -45.20 -0.13 9.26
N PHE A 285 -44.24 0.28 10.07
CA PHE A 285 -42.86 -0.16 10.00
C PHE A 285 -42.57 -1.19 11.08
N PHE A 286 -41.95 -2.29 10.68
CA PHE A 286 -41.48 -3.36 11.56
C PHE A 286 -40.00 -3.59 11.34
N VAL A 287 -39.28 -3.89 12.42
CA VAL A 287 -37.95 -4.53 12.38
C VAL A 287 -38.14 -5.94 12.90
N ALA A 288 -37.65 -6.93 12.16
CA ALA A 288 -37.86 -8.34 12.46
C ALA A 288 -36.61 -9.17 12.15
N SER A 289 -36.54 -10.37 12.71
CA SER A 289 -35.59 -11.42 12.31
C SER A 289 -36.33 -12.75 12.22
N ALA A 290 -35.67 -13.83 11.80
CA ALA A 290 -36.28 -15.16 11.88
C ALA A 290 -36.55 -15.61 13.33
N ALA A 291 -35.74 -15.14 14.29
CA ALA A 291 -35.93 -15.42 15.72
C ALA A 291 -37.06 -14.59 16.33
N ASP A 292 -37.30 -13.38 15.82
CA ASP A 292 -38.37 -12.47 16.26
C ASP A 292 -39.18 -11.97 15.05
N PRO A 293 -40.09 -12.81 14.50
CA PRO A 293 -40.89 -12.45 13.35
C PRO A 293 -41.95 -11.40 13.72
N PRO A 294 -42.32 -10.50 12.79
CA PRO A 294 -43.24 -9.43 13.10
C PRO A 294 -44.65 -10.00 13.29
N GLN A 295 -45.33 -9.59 14.36
CA GLN A 295 -46.69 -10.04 14.64
C GLN A 295 -47.73 -9.09 14.02
N ARG A 296 -48.84 -9.66 13.52
CA ARG A 296 -50.03 -8.92 13.05
C ARG A 296 -49.77 -7.97 11.87
N VAL A 297 -48.84 -8.32 10.99
CA VAL A 297 -48.57 -7.61 9.74
C VAL A 297 -49.78 -7.67 8.80
N ARG A 298 -50.01 -6.59 8.04
CA ARG A 298 -51.07 -6.51 7.02
C ARG A 298 -50.51 -6.01 5.69
N ARG A 299 -51.28 -6.22 4.61
CA ARG A 299 -50.94 -5.74 3.27
C ARG A 299 -50.57 -4.24 3.30
N GLY A 300 -49.44 -3.90 2.69
CA GLY A 300 -48.92 -2.52 2.65
C GLY A 300 -47.96 -2.15 3.79
N ASP A 301 -47.88 -2.94 4.86
CA ASP A 301 -46.87 -2.76 5.90
C ASP A 301 -45.46 -2.97 5.34
N ARG A 302 -44.47 -2.35 6.00
CA ARG A 302 -43.06 -2.36 5.61
C ARG A 302 -42.26 -3.07 6.69
N VAL A 303 -41.68 -4.22 6.34
CA VAL A 303 -40.89 -5.05 7.25
C VAL A 303 -39.43 -4.97 6.87
N ARG A 304 -38.58 -4.66 7.84
CA ARG A 304 -37.13 -4.75 7.74
C ARG A 304 -36.67 -6.05 8.40
N LEU A 305 -36.31 -7.03 7.58
CA LEU A 305 -35.87 -8.35 8.02
C LEU A 305 -34.35 -8.39 8.15
N LEU A 306 -33.85 -8.51 9.38
CA LEU A 306 -32.44 -8.71 9.70
C LEU A 306 -32.11 -10.19 9.51
N LEU A 307 -31.07 -10.48 8.73
CA LEU A 307 -30.54 -11.83 8.58
C LEU A 307 -29.46 -12.12 9.63
N ASP A 308 -29.31 -13.40 9.99
CA ASP A 308 -28.21 -13.87 10.82
C ASP A 308 -26.90 -14.02 10.01
N GLY A 309 -26.99 -14.15 8.68
CA GLY A 309 -25.86 -14.35 7.78
C GLY A 309 -25.98 -13.59 6.45
N GLN A 310 -24.91 -13.64 5.62
CA GLN A 310 -24.91 -12.97 4.31
C GLN A 310 -25.96 -13.53 3.35
N THR A 311 -26.22 -14.83 3.44
CA THR A 311 -27.27 -15.53 2.71
C THR A 311 -28.41 -15.87 3.65
N PRO A 312 -29.66 -15.73 3.22
CA PRO A 312 -30.80 -16.11 4.05
C PRO A 312 -30.80 -17.61 4.30
N SER A 313 -30.97 -17.98 5.56
CA SER A 313 -31.22 -19.34 6.01
C SER A 313 -32.59 -19.84 5.51
N PRO A 314 -32.85 -21.16 5.50
CA PRO A 314 -34.16 -21.70 5.09
C PRO A 314 -35.34 -21.11 5.87
N SER A 315 -35.15 -20.82 7.17
CA SER A 315 -36.16 -20.15 8.00
C SER A 315 -36.40 -18.70 7.58
N GLU A 316 -35.34 -17.96 7.26
CA GLU A 316 -35.47 -16.57 6.79
C GLU A 316 -36.09 -16.51 5.39
N GLU A 317 -35.72 -17.41 4.48
CA GLU A 317 -36.36 -17.54 3.17
C GLU A 317 -37.85 -17.85 3.27
N SER A 318 -38.24 -18.72 4.21
CA SER A 318 -39.64 -19.04 4.48
C SER A 318 -40.39 -17.81 5.00
N LEU A 319 -39.83 -17.09 5.97
CA LEU A 319 -40.42 -15.86 6.51
C LEU A 319 -40.54 -14.75 5.46
N MET A 320 -39.50 -14.57 4.64
CA MET A 320 -39.53 -13.62 3.52
C MET A 320 -40.65 -13.94 2.53
N ARG A 321 -40.85 -15.23 2.22
CA ARG A 321 -41.92 -15.67 1.31
C ARG A 321 -43.30 -15.40 1.92
N GLU A 322 -43.50 -15.78 3.18
CA GLU A 322 -44.74 -15.55 3.92
C GLU A 322 -45.11 -14.06 3.96
N LEU A 323 -44.15 -13.20 4.30
CA LEU A 323 -44.36 -11.76 4.35
C LEU A 323 -44.70 -11.15 2.98
N LYS A 324 -44.05 -11.62 1.91
CA LYS A 324 -44.35 -11.19 0.53
C LYS A 324 -45.73 -11.66 0.08
N GLU A 325 -46.13 -12.88 0.41
CA GLU A 325 -47.46 -13.43 0.12
C GLU A 325 -48.58 -12.66 0.85
N GLN A 326 -48.31 -12.18 2.06
CA GLN A 326 -49.20 -11.27 2.81
C GLN A 326 -49.27 -9.85 2.22
N GLY A 327 -48.50 -9.56 1.16
CA GLY A 327 -48.49 -8.27 0.47
C GLY A 327 -47.76 -7.18 1.26
N THR A 328 -46.81 -7.55 2.11
CA THR A 328 -45.92 -6.60 2.80
C THR A 328 -44.72 -6.26 1.92
N SER A 329 -44.15 -5.07 2.12
CA SER A 329 -42.87 -4.68 1.54
C SER A 329 -41.75 -5.16 2.45
N VAL A 330 -40.97 -6.16 2.02
CA VAL A 330 -39.89 -6.75 2.80
C VAL A 330 -38.54 -6.19 2.35
N GLU A 331 -37.84 -5.51 3.27
CA GLU A 331 -36.48 -5.05 3.12
C GLU A 331 -35.54 -5.97 3.90
N VAL A 332 -34.66 -6.68 3.19
CA VAL A 332 -33.71 -7.62 3.81
C VAL A 332 -32.42 -6.90 4.17
N VAL A 333 -31.90 -7.11 5.36
CA VAL A 333 -30.62 -6.55 5.83
C VAL A 333 -29.71 -7.71 6.20
N SER A 334 -28.71 -7.96 5.36
CA SER A 334 -27.69 -8.97 5.62
C SER A 334 -26.53 -8.35 6.42
N PRO A 335 -26.00 -9.03 7.45
CA PRO A 335 -24.76 -8.64 8.09
C PRO A 335 -23.62 -8.69 7.07
N LEU A 336 -22.77 -7.66 7.11
CA LEU A 336 -21.54 -7.63 6.32
C LEU A 336 -20.56 -8.66 6.91
N ALA A 337 -20.15 -9.67 6.14
CA ALA A 337 -19.05 -10.52 6.53
C ALA A 337 -17.76 -9.68 6.50
N ALA A 338 -17.22 -9.37 7.67
CA ALA A 338 -15.80 -9.03 7.76
C ALA A 338 -15.01 -10.31 7.48
N ALA A 339 -14.03 -10.24 6.58
CA ALA A 339 -13.07 -11.32 6.46
C ALA A 339 -12.36 -11.45 7.84
N PRO A 340 -12.30 -12.65 8.43
CA PRO A 340 -11.58 -12.81 9.69
C PRO A 340 -10.11 -12.42 9.45
N PRO A 341 -9.50 -11.68 10.38
CA PRO A 341 -8.09 -11.31 10.26
C PRO A 341 -7.24 -12.58 10.23
N ARG A 342 -6.20 -12.58 9.39
CA ARG A 342 -5.28 -13.72 9.23
C ARG A 342 -4.56 -14.08 10.53
N ILE A 343 -4.32 -13.07 11.37
CA ILE A 343 -3.85 -13.25 12.74
C ILE A 343 -4.94 -12.72 13.67
N ALA A 344 -5.61 -13.63 14.37
CA ALA A 344 -6.62 -13.28 15.35
C ALA A 344 -6.01 -12.42 16.48
N ALA A 345 -6.70 -11.33 16.84
CA ALA A 345 -6.27 -10.40 17.88
C ALA A 345 -4.83 -9.87 17.71
N ALA A 346 -4.39 -9.64 16.46
CA ALA A 346 -3.03 -9.17 16.15
C ALA A 346 -2.58 -7.96 16.99
N GLU A 347 -3.49 -7.01 17.24
CA GLU A 347 -3.23 -5.79 18.02
C GLU A 347 -3.13 -6.03 19.53
N GLY A 348 -3.70 -7.12 20.04
CA GLY A 348 -3.61 -7.51 21.45
C GLY A 348 -2.34 -8.32 21.78
N LEU A 349 -1.57 -8.69 20.76
CA LEU A 349 -0.31 -9.41 20.91
C LEU A 349 0.86 -8.42 21.06
N GLY A 350 1.80 -8.71 21.96
CA GLY A 350 3.07 -8.01 21.99
C GLY A 350 3.87 -8.24 20.70
N ALA A 351 4.84 -7.37 20.41
CA ALA A 351 5.58 -7.40 19.14
C ALA A 351 6.28 -8.74 18.88
N GLU A 352 6.92 -9.37 19.88
CA GLU A 352 7.51 -10.70 19.72
C GLU A 352 6.47 -11.77 19.37
N ALA A 353 5.33 -11.79 20.07
CA ALA A 353 4.26 -12.77 19.84
C ALA A 353 3.60 -12.59 18.47
N LEU A 354 3.42 -11.34 18.03
CA LEU A 354 2.89 -11.02 16.72
C LEU A 354 3.86 -11.39 15.59
N PHE A 355 5.16 -11.12 15.76
CA PHE A 355 6.19 -11.56 14.82
C PHE A 355 6.24 -13.08 14.71
N GLN A 356 6.14 -13.80 15.83
CA GLN A 356 6.11 -15.27 15.84
C GLN A 356 4.92 -15.84 15.03
N ARG A 357 3.71 -15.32 15.26
CA ARG A 357 2.52 -15.74 14.50
C ARG A 357 2.62 -15.40 13.02
N PHE A 358 3.20 -14.24 12.68
CA PHE A 358 3.47 -13.89 11.29
C PHE A 358 4.47 -14.85 10.65
N ALA A 359 5.58 -15.16 11.33
CA ALA A 359 6.62 -16.05 10.83
C ALA A 359 6.09 -17.45 10.51
N GLU A 360 5.21 -17.98 11.36
CA GLU A 360 4.50 -19.24 11.13
C GLU A 360 3.58 -19.16 9.90
N SER A 361 2.84 -18.07 9.74
CA SER A 361 1.94 -17.87 8.59
C SER A 361 2.68 -17.64 7.26
N ALA A 362 3.86 -17.03 7.31
CA ALA A 362 4.68 -16.68 6.16
C ALA A 362 5.78 -17.72 5.86
N SER A 363 5.86 -18.79 6.66
CA SER A 363 6.85 -19.87 6.56
C SER A 363 8.30 -19.36 6.53
N LEU A 364 8.66 -18.46 7.45
CA LEU A 364 10.04 -17.97 7.56
C LEU A 364 11.00 -19.07 8.05
N SER A 365 12.28 -18.99 7.64
CA SER A 365 13.35 -19.89 8.12
C SER A 365 13.61 -19.70 9.61
N GLU A 366 14.13 -20.73 10.29
CA GLU A 366 14.53 -20.61 11.71
C GLU A 366 15.56 -19.49 11.93
N GLY A 367 16.48 -19.31 10.98
CA GLY A 367 17.47 -18.22 11.00
C GLY A 367 16.84 -16.84 10.90
N ALA A 368 15.86 -16.64 10.01
CA ALA A 368 15.10 -15.40 9.90
C ALA A 368 14.27 -15.13 11.17
N VAL A 369 13.65 -16.15 11.76
CA VAL A 369 12.91 -16.02 13.03
C VAL A 369 13.84 -15.58 14.16
N ALA A 370 15.01 -16.22 14.29
CA ALA A 370 16.01 -15.83 15.29
C ALA A 370 16.52 -14.39 15.09
N ALA A 371 16.79 -14.00 13.83
CA ALA A 371 17.24 -12.66 13.49
C ALA A 371 16.16 -11.58 13.80
N GLY A 372 14.90 -11.86 13.49
CA GLY A 372 13.78 -10.96 13.78
C GLY A 372 13.57 -10.75 15.29
N HIS A 373 13.57 -11.82 16.09
CA HIS A 373 13.51 -11.72 17.55
C HIS A 373 14.72 -10.97 18.13
N ALA A 374 15.92 -11.17 17.58
CA ALA A 374 17.10 -10.43 18.02
C ALA A 374 16.98 -8.91 17.76
N ILE A 375 16.32 -8.50 16.67
CA ILE A 375 16.05 -7.08 16.39
C ILE A 375 14.99 -6.52 17.34
N LEU A 376 13.91 -7.26 17.59
CA LEU A 376 12.84 -6.83 18.49
C LEU A 376 13.33 -6.68 19.95
N LYS A 377 14.16 -7.61 20.43
CA LYS A 377 14.77 -7.51 21.78
C LYS A 377 15.63 -6.26 21.96
N LYS A 378 16.33 -5.81 20.90
CA LYS A 378 17.09 -4.55 20.94
C LYS A 378 16.18 -3.32 21.11
N LEU A 379 14.93 -3.39 20.67
CA LEU A 379 13.95 -2.31 20.81
C LEU A 379 13.26 -2.31 22.18
N GLU A 380 13.00 -3.50 22.75
CA GLU A 380 12.36 -3.65 24.06
C GLU A 380 13.30 -3.27 25.23
N GLY A 381 14.62 -3.49 25.08
CA GLY A 381 15.64 -3.04 26.05
C GLY A 381 15.83 -1.53 26.15
N GLY A 382 15.14 -0.75 25.31
CA GLY A 382 15.26 0.70 25.18
C GLY A 382 13.97 1.47 25.48
N GLY A 383 13.19 1.09 26.50
CA GLY A 383 12.18 1.97 27.12
C GLY A 383 11.04 2.49 26.22
N THR A 384 10.82 1.93 25.03
CA THR A 384 9.75 2.37 24.12
C THR A 384 8.41 1.79 24.59
N ARG A 385 7.57 2.60 25.25
CA ARG A 385 6.19 2.20 25.60
C ARG A 385 5.37 1.96 24.31
N LEU A 386 4.78 0.77 24.23
CA LEU A 386 3.97 0.18 23.14
C LEU A 386 2.49 0.62 23.16
N ALA A 387 2.21 1.88 23.48
CA ALA A 387 0.84 2.39 23.39
C ALA A 387 0.85 3.64 22.54
N ALA A 388 0.07 3.62 21.45
CA ALA A 388 -0.31 4.84 20.74
C ALA A 388 -0.74 5.88 21.79
N ARG A 389 -0.11 7.06 21.79
CA ARG A 389 -0.46 8.13 22.72
C ARG A 389 -1.93 8.47 22.48
N SER A 390 -2.74 8.31 23.51
CA SER A 390 -4.12 8.78 23.49
C SER A 390 -4.13 10.31 23.49
N ILE A 391 -4.79 10.90 22.51
CA ILE A 391 -4.92 12.36 22.37
C ILE A 391 -6.41 12.72 22.44
N ARG A 392 -6.80 13.38 23.52
CA ARG A 392 -8.11 14.03 23.66
C ARG A 392 -7.95 15.53 23.49
N LEU A 393 -8.38 16.06 22.37
CA LEU A 393 -8.23 17.46 22.00
C LEU A 393 -9.56 18.21 22.13
N ASP A 394 -9.64 19.14 23.07
CA ASP A 394 -10.79 20.03 23.22
C ASP A 394 -10.45 21.43 22.73
N LEU A 395 -11.03 21.83 21.60
CA LEU A 395 -10.87 23.18 21.04
C LEU A 395 -11.91 24.11 21.67
N HIS A 396 -11.45 25.22 22.23
CA HIS A 396 -12.30 26.16 22.97
C HIS A 396 -12.61 27.41 22.15
N ASN A 397 -11.58 28.12 21.69
CA ASN A 397 -11.72 29.43 21.03
C ASN A 397 -10.78 29.56 19.84
N LEU A 398 -11.24 30.33 18.85
CA LEU A 398 -10.50 30.79 17.69
C LEU A 398 -10.47 32.32 17.69
N GLU A 399 -9.31 32.92 17.49
CA GLU A 399 -9.18 34.34 17.17
C GLU A 399 -8.56 34.50 15.79
N LEU A 400 -9.08 35.43 14.99
CA LEU A 400 -8.59 35.75 13.65
C LEU A 400 -8.41 37.25 13.47
N ARG A 401 -7.40 37.63 12.68
CA ARG A 401 -7.22 39.01 12.21
C ARG A 401 -6.47 39.02 10.88
N GLY A 402 -6.97 39.76 9.90
CA GLY A 402 -6.34 39.85 8.58
C GLY A 402 -6.33 38.53 7.80
N PHE A 403 -7.20 37.59 8.15
CA PHE A 403 -7.25 36.23 7.60
C PHE A 403 -8.39 36.08 6.58
N GLY A 404 -8.08 35.78 5.32
CA GLY A 404 -9.06 35.71 4.24
C GLY A 404 -9.92 36.98 4.17
N PRO A 405 -11.26 36.88 4.23
CA PRO A 405 -12.12 38.06 4.24
C PRO A 405 -12.27 38.73 5.63
N PHE A 406 -11.72 38.14 6.70
CA PHE A 406 -11.76 38.69 8.06
C PHE A 406 -10.61 39.66 8.31
N ALA A 407 -10.75 40.91 7.83
CA ALA A 407 -9.76 41.96 8.02
C ALA A 407 -9.66 42.41 9.49
N ASP A 408 -10.81 42.59 10.14
CA ASP A 408 -10.93 43.01 11.52
C ASP A 408 -10.86 41.81 12.49
N PRO A 409 -10.54 42.03 13.79
CA PRO A 409 -10.47 40.94 14.77
C PRO A 409 -11.81 40.22 14.94
N VAL A 410 -11.78 38.89 14.88
CA VAL A 410 -12.94 38.02 15.11
C VAL A 410 -12.57 36.97 16.16
N THR A 411 -13.43 36.81 17.16
CA THR A 411 -13.36 35.70 18.12
C THR A 411 -14.54 34.78 17.90
N TYR A 412 -14.28 33.48 17.78
CA TYR A 412 -15.29 32.47 17.49
C TYR A 412 -15.13 31.28 18.46
N ARG A 413 -16.21 30.94 19.16
CA ARG A 413 -16.23 29.84 20.12
C ARG A 413 -16.36 28.50 19.36
N LEU A 414 -15.50 27.55 19.70
CA LEU A 414 -15.44 26.22 19.09
C LEU A 414 -16.07 25.12 19.95
N GLY A 415 -16.15 25.28 21.27
CA GLY A 415 -16.62 24.24 22.19
C GLY A 415 -18.02 24.45 22.77
N GLY A 416 -18.80 23.37 22.83
CA GLY A 416 -20.08 23.26 23.56
C GLY A 416 -21.25 23.99 22.90
N ARG A 417 -21.37 23.90 21.57
CA ARG A 417 -22.34 24.67 20.77
C ARG A 417 -23.39 23.83 20.05
N GLY A 418 -23.33 22.50 20.19
CA GLY A 418 -24.21 21.56 19.49
C GLY A 418 -24.00 21.57 17.99
N VAL A 419 -25.04 21.28 17.21
CA VAL A 419 -24.95 21.29 15.75
C VAL A 419 -25.30 22.70 15.24
N ARG A 420 -24.34 23.34 14.57
CA ARG A 420 -24.44 24.72 14.08
C ARG A 420 -24.30 24.75 12.56
N VAL A 421 -25.27 25.35 11.87
CA VAL A 421 -25.13 25.62 10.44
C VAL A 421 -24.49 26.99 10.23
N VAL A 422 -23.39 27.03 9.49
CA VAL A 422 -22.69 28.27 9.15
C VAL A 422 -23.11 28.69 7.75
N VAL A 423 -23.81 29.82 7.66
CA VAL A 423 -24.32 30.41 6.41
C VAL A 423 -23.64 31.74 6.12
N GLY A 424 -23.85 32.28 4.93
CA GLY A 424 -23.18 33.47 4.43
C GLY A 424 -24.20 34.44 3.86
N SER A 425 -24.00 35.73 4.11
CA SER A 425 -24.79 36.82 3.53
C SER A 425 -23.83 37.84 2.94
N ASN A 426 -23.89 38.05 1.63
CA ASN A 426 -23.05 39.01 0.93
C ASN A 426 -23.89 40.26 0.60
N LEU A 427 -23.60 41.39 1.25
CA LEU A 427 -24.36 42.63 1.10
C LEU A 427 -23.79 43.55 -0.01
N GLU A 428 -22.69 43.16 -0.67
CA GLU A 428 -21.97 43.98 -1.65
C GLU A 428 -22.45 43.78 -3.10
N GLU A 429 -22.85 42.56 -3.47
CA GLU A 429 -23.27 42.21 -4.84
C GLU A 429 -24.76 41.85 -4.88
N SER A 430 -25.56 42.69 -5.54
CA SER A 430 -26.97 42.40 -5.83
C SER A 430 -27.07 41.25 -6.85
N GLY A 431 -27.23 40.03 -6.36
CA GLY A 431 -27.35 38.80 -7.15
C GLY A 431 -26.41 37.66 -6.72
N ALA A 432 -25.52 37.89 -5.74
CA ALA A 432 -24.67 36.86 -5.17
C ALA A 432 -25.30 36.27 -3.90
N ASP A 433 -26.19 35.30 -4.06
CA ASP A 433 -26.77 34.58 -2.93
C ASP A 433 -25.66 33.77 -2.19
N SER A 434 -25.30 34.21 -0.98
CA SER A 434 -24.44 33.54 0.02
C SER A 434 -22.94 33.28 -0.29
N ASN A 435 -22.51 33.24 -1.55
CA ASN A 435 -21.13 32.87 -1.91
C ASN A 435 -20.12 34.00 -1.68
N GLY A 436 -18.88 33.65 -1.29
CA GLY A 436 -17.78 34.60 -1.07
C GLY A 436 -17.77 35.33 0.28
N ALA A 437 -18.73 35.05 1.18
CA ALA A 437 -18.81 35.70 2.49
C ALA A 437 -17.74 35.24 3.51
N GLY A 438 -17.05 34.12 3.29
CA GLY A 438 -15.99 33.64 4.20
C GLY A 438 -16.35 32.47 5.12
N LYS A 439 -17.45 31.75 4.86
CA LYS A 439 -17.91 30.59 5.65
C LYS A 439 -16.81 29.53 5.84
N THR A 440 -16.29 29.00 4.73
CA THR A 440 -15.22 28.00 4.71
C THR A 440 -13.95 28.54 5.37
N ALA A 441 -13.60 29.79 5.13
CA ALA A 441 -12.44 30.43 5.77
C ALA A 441 -12.57 30.44 7.30
N LEU A 442 -13.77 30.72 7.84
CA LEU A 442 -14.01 30.70 9.29
C LEU A 442 -13.84 29.28 9.87
N VAL A 443 -14.54 28.30 9.31
CA VAL A 443 -14.59 26.95 9.91
C VAL A 443 -13.30 26.16 9.70
N MET A 444 -12.52 26.46 8.65
CA MET A 444 -11.24 25.81 8.35
C MET A 444 -10.03 26.53 8.99
N ALA A 445 -10.21 27.75 9.50
CA ALA A 445 -9.13 28.50 10.11
C ALA A 445 -8.42 27.79 11.28
N PRO A 446 -9.10 27.04 12.18
CA PRO A 446 -8.38 26.29 13.23
C PRO A 446 -7.40 25.26 12.65
N LEU A 447 -7.77 24.58 11.55
CA LEU A 447 -6.87 23.66 10.85
C LEU A 447 -5.62 24.40 10.33
N TRP A 448 -5.78 25.60 9.78
CA TRP A 448 -4.66 26.42 9.34
C TRP A 448 -3.78 26.89 10.49
N VAL A 449 -4.36 27.33 11.61
CA VAL A 449 -3.57 27.76 12.78
C VAL A 449 -2.72 26.59 13.29
N LEU A 450 -3.31 25.40 13.44
CA LEU A 450 -2.64 24.22 13.98
C LEU A 450 -1.63 23.60 12.99
N CYS A 451 -1.99 23.47 11.72
CA CYS A 451 -1.23 22.69 10.73
C CYS A 451 -0.50 23.54 9.67
N GLY A 452 -0.84 24.82 9.54
CA GLY A 452 -0.30 25.70 8.49
C GLY A 452 -0.90 25.50 7.10
N ARG A 453 -1.98 24.70 6.97
CA ARG A 453 -2.67 24.37 5.71
C ARG A 453 -4.18 24.46 5.88
N LEU A 454 -4.90 24.88 4.83
CA LEU A 454 -6.37 24.95 4.82
C LEU A 454 -7.04 23.67 4.29
N ASP A 455 -6.24 22.77 3.74
CA ASP A 455 -6.67 21.59 3.02
C ASP A 455 -5.80 20.41 3.49
N GLY A 456 -6.35 19.21 3.59
CA GLY A 456 -5.57 17.99 3.88
C GLY A 456 -4.58 17.57 2.77
N ALA A 457 -4.56 18.27 1.63
CA ALA A 457 -3.81 17.89 0.43
C ALA A 457 -2.31 18.31 0.46
N PRO A 458 -1.43 17.63 -0.31
CA PRO A 458 0.02 17.89 -0.30
C PRO A 458 0.45 19.24 -0.92
N ARG A 459 -0.39 19.83 -1.78
CA ARG A 459 -0.15 21.18 -2.32
C ARG A 459 -0.79 22.19 -1.37
N GLY A 460 0.01 22.74 -0.46
CA GLY A 460 -0.44 23.71 0.52
C GLY A 460 -0.99 25.00 -0.11
N THR A 461 -1.92 25.61 0.60
CA THR A 461 -2.40 26.98 0.36
C THR A 461 -1.23 27.96 0.48
N THR A 462 -1.06 28.88 -0.47
CA THR A 462 0.09 29.78 -0.45
C THR A 462 -0.12 30.86 0.62
N HIS A 463 0.97 31.42 1.16
CA HIS A 463 0.87 32.50 2.15
C HIS A 463 0.11 33.73 1.66
N SER A 464 0.02 33.96 0.35
CA SER A 464 -0.81 35.02 -0.23
C SER A 464 -2.30 34.75 -0.14
N ASP A 465 -2.73 33.49 -0.19
CA ASP A 465 -4.15 33.10 -0.27
C ASP A 465 -4.89 33.30 1.06
N VAL A 466 -4.15 33.34 2.17
CA VAL A 466 -4.68 33.52 3.53
C VAL A 466 -4.65 34.96 4.03
N VAL A 467 -3.89 35.85 3.40
CA VAL A 467 -3.77 37.25 3.86
C VAL A 467 -4.81 38.13 3.20
N SER A 468 -5.67 38.76 4.00
CA SER A 468 -6.68 39.71 3.51
C SER A 468 -6.05 40.83 2.67
N ASP A 469 -6.71 41.22 1.57
CA ASP A 469 -6.25 42.26 0.65
C ASP A 469 -5.94 43.59 1.33
N SER A 470 -6.70 43.93 2.37
CA SER A 470 -6.55 45.16 3.16
C SER A 470 -5.47 45.08 4.25
N CYS A 471 -4.88 43.90 4.49
CA CYS A 471 -3.94 43.64 5.58
C CYS A 471 -2.53 43.29 5.07
N LYS A 472 -1.52 43.52 5.91
CA LYS A 472 -0.12 43.09 5.65
C LYS A 472 0.17 41.68 6.17
N THR A 473 -0.59 41.25 7.18
CA THR A 473 -0.38 40.01 7.91
C THR A 473 -1.72 39.36 8.21
N ALA A 474 -1.78 38.02 8.10
CA ALA A 474 -2.85 37.22 8.68
C ALA A 474 -2.37 36.64 10.01
N PHE A 475 -3.25 36.62 11.00
CA PHE A 475 -3.01 36.09 12.33
C PHE A 475 -4.17 35.17 12.72
N GLY A 476 -3.84 34.07 13.38
CA GLY A 476 -4.82 33.27 14.08
C GLY A 476 -4.27 32.67 15.37
N ARG A 477 -5.14 32.52 16.36
CA ARG A 477 -4.86 31.88 17.65
C ARG A 477 -5.93 30.84 17.95
N VAL A 478 -5.51 29.64 18.33
CA VAL A 478 -6.41 28.58 18.81
C VAL A 478 -6.02 28.23 20.24
N GLU A 479 -7.03 28.16 21.10
CA GLU A 479 -6.88 27.77 22.50
C GLU A 479 -7.76 26.57 22.81
N GLY A 480 -7.30 25.73 23.75
CA GLY A 480 -8.00 24.51 24.12
C GLY A 480 -7.31 23.75 25.24
N THR A 481 -7.71 22.50 25.42
CA THR A 481 -7.01 21.53 26.28
C THR A 481 -6.65 20.28 25.50
N VAL A 482 -5.48 19.69 25.77
CA VAL A 482 -5.07 18.39 25.26
C VAL A 482 -4.81 17.45 26.43
N ASN A 483 -5.55 16.35 26.52
CA ASN A 483 -5.53 15.44 27.67
C ASN A 483 -5.74 16.18 29.02
N GLY A 484 -6.58 17.21 29.02
CA GLY A 484 -6.87 18.07 30.18
C GLY A 484 -5.85 19.18 30.45
N ARG A 485 -4.74 19.24 29.70
CA ARG A 485 -3.68 20.26 29.81
C ARG A 485 -3.99 21.46 28.91
N PRO A 486 -4.07 22.71 29.41
CA PRO A 486 -4.31 23.88 28.55
C PRO A 486 -3.20 24.08 27.51
N PHE A 487 -3.58 24.42 26.30
CA PHE A 487 -2.65 24.77 25.22
C PHE A 487 -3.11 26.02 24.47
N ALA A 488 -2.14 26.69 23.84
CA ALA A 488 -2.40 27.77 22.89
C ALA A 488 -1.41 27.73 21.72
N VAL A 489 -1.91 27.89 20.50
CA VAL A 489 -1.10 28.00 19.28
C VAL A 489 -1.41 29.32 18.61
N GLU A 490 -0.37 30.11 18.30
CA GLU A 490 -0.47 31.33 17.51
C GLU A 490 0.30 31.19 16.20
N ARG A 491 -0.34 31.55 15.10
CA ARG A 491 0.27 31.58 13.76
C ARG A 491 0.06 32.93 13.11
N ALA A 492 1.12 33.51 12.58
CA ALA A 492 1.05 34.71 11.76
C ALA A 492 1.87 34.55 10.48
N VAL A 493 1.32 35.00 9.35
CA VAL A 493 1.97 34.99 8.04
C VAL A 493 1.88 36.36 7.38
N THR A 494 2.92 36.72 6.64
CA THR A 494 2.87 37.78 5.62
C THR A 494 2.64 37.12 4.26
N ARG A 495 2.37 37.91 3.21
CA ARG A 495 2.21 37.37 1.84
C ARG A 495 3.43 36.57 1.31
N ARG A 496 4.60 36.71 1.94
CA ARG A 496 5.85 36.09 1.45
C ARG A 496 6.42 35.04 2.40
N SER A 497 6.09 35.11 3.69
CA SER A 497 6.72 34.26 4.71
C SER A 497 5.87 34.13 5.96
N LEU A 498 6.07 33.02 6.68
CA LEU A 498 5.66 32.86 8.07
C LEU A 498 6.39 33.89 8.95
N SER A 499 5.63 34.72 9.67
CA SER A 499 6.16 35.76 10.55
C SER A 499 6.17 35.37 12.03
N LYS A 500 5.26 34.49 12.46
CA LYS A 500 5.23 33.95 13.83
C LYS A 500 4.64 32.54 13.84
N LEU A 501 5.25 31.65 14.60
CA LEU A 501 4.65 30.40 15.06
C LEU A 501 5.05 30.22 16.52
N TRP A 502 4.07 30.18 17.41
CA TRP A 502 4.27 30.08 18.85
C TRP A 502 3.34 29.03 19.43
N PHE A 503 3.84 28.26 20.39
CA PHE A 503 3.11 27.16 21.01
C PHE A 503 3.36 27.13 22.51
N SER A 504 2.29 27.07 23.30
CA SER A 504 2.34 26.85 24.74
C SER A 504 1.51 25.66 25.17
N LEU A 505 2.00 24.93 26.16
CA LEU A 505 1.36 23.77 26.78
C LEU A 505 1.57 23.85 28.30
N ASP A 506 0.50 23.70 29.09
CA ASP A 506 0.51 23.87 30.56
C ASP A 506 1.10 25.21 31.04
N GLY A 507 1.00 26.25 30.23
CA GLY A 507 1.55 27.58 30.53
C GLY A 507 3.06 27.70 30.30
N GLU A 508 3.74 26.65 29.85
CA GLU A 508 5.13 26.70 29.42
C GLU A 508 5.23 27.03 27.93
N ASP A 509 6.25 27.80 27.54
CA ASP A 509 6.55 28.06 26.12
C ASP A 509 7.29 26.86 25.52
N CYS A 510 6.63 26.20 24.57
CA CYS A 510 7.13 25.02 23.87
C CYS A 510 7.74 25.36 22.51
N THR A 511 7.83 26.63 22.13
CA THR A 511 8.39 27.09 20.84
C THR A 511 9.85 26.65 20.69
N GLN A 512 10.20 26.13 19.52
CA GLN A 512 11.54 25.58 19.23
C GLN A 512 12.43 26.59 18.49
N ALA A 513 13.70 26.22 18.29
CA ALA A 513 14.71 27.05 17.62
C ALA A 513 14.27 27.51 16.21
N ASP A 514 13.48 26.70 15.51
CA ASP A 514 12.88 27.06 14.23
C ASP A 514 11.40 26.64 14.13
N SER A 515 10.73 27.15 13.09
CA SER A 515 9.30 26.91 12.87
C SER A 515 8.97 25.47 12.44
N ARG A 516 9.90 24.74 11.81
CA ARG A 516 9.69 23.33 11.43
C ARG A 516 9.72 22.44 12.67
N MET A 517 10.68 22.65 13.57
CA MET A 517 10.74 21.97 14.85
C MET A 517 9.54 22.33 15.73
N THR A 518 9.11 23.59 15.70
CA THR A 518 7.90 24.02 16.43
C THR A 518 6.65 23.33 15.88
N GLN A 519 6.50 23.24 14.55
CA GLN A 519 5.41 22.51 13.91
C GLN A 519 5.43 21.02 14.28
N ALA A 520 6.60 20.37 14.22
CA ALA A 520 6.73 18.96 14.61
C ALA A 520 6.32 18.73 16.07
N ARG A 521 6.65 19.67 16.97
CA ARG A 521 6.22 19.59 18.38
C ARG A 521 4.71 19.79 18.54
N ILE A 522 4.09 20.70 17.78
CA ILE A 522 2.62 20.85 17.73
C ILE A 522 1.98 19.56 17.21
N ASP A 523 2.53 18.99 16.14
CA ASP A 523 2.02 17.77 15.51
C ASP A 523 2.06 16.57 16.47
N GLU A 524 3.16 16.44 17.23
CA GLU A 524 3.34 15.40 18.23
C GLU A 524 2.40 15.55 19.44
N GLU A 525 2.29 16.75 20.01
CA GLU A 525 1.49 16.97 21.23
C GLU A 525 -0.01 17.03 20.96
N LEU A 526 -0.43 17.57 19.81
CA LEU A 526 -1.84 17.79 19.48
C LEU A 526 -2.41 16.77 18.48
N GLY A 527 -1.60 15.87 17.92
CA GLY A 527 -2.06 14.83 17.00
C GLY A 527 -2.59 15.39 15.67
N THR A 528 -1.99 16.47 15.16
CA THR A 528 -2.50 17.23 14.00
C THR A 528 -2.62 16.40 12.71
N ALA A 529 -1.88 15.29 12.62
CA ALA A 529 -1.91 14.36 11.48
C ALA A 529 -3.28 13.73 11.23
N LEU A 530 -4.12 13.65 12.27
CA LEU A 530 -5.49 13.11 12.21
C LEU A 530 -6.56 14.19 12.01
N LEU A 531 -6.23 15.49 12.17
CA LEU A 531 -7.24 16.56 12.09
C LEU A 531 -7.95 16.62 10.73
N SER A 532 -7.25 16.41 9.63
CA SER A 532 -7.83 16.49 8.27
C SER A 532 -8.72 15.30 7.90
N CYS A 533 -8.70 14.21 8.66
CA CYS A 533 -9.54 13.03 8.41
C CYS A 533 -10.49 12.70 9.57
N ALA A 534 -10.26 13.24 10.77
CA ALA A 534 -11.08 13.02 11.96
C ALA A 534 -11.84 14.26 12.47
N VAL A 535 -11.47 15.48 12.02
CA VAL A 535 -12.08 16.73 12.53
C VAL A 535 -12.59 17.63 11.40
N PHE A 536 -11.79 17.86 10.35
CA PHE A 536 -12.13 18.81 9.28
C PHE A 536 -12.41 18.07 7.97
N LEU A 537 -13.69 17.83 7.68
CA LEU A 537 -14.15 17.16 6.47
C LEU A 537 -14.66 18.21 5.47
N ASN A 538 -13.78 18.63 4.56
CA ASN A 538 -14.17 19.52 3.45
C ASN A 538 -14.69 18.75 2.23
N GLN A 539 -15.13 19.46 1.20
CA GLN A 539 -15.78 18.89 0.01
C GLN A 539 -14.95 17.77 -0.68
N GLY A 540 -13.62 17.90 -0.71
CA GLY A 540 -12.70 16.86 -1.23
C GLY A 540 -12.21 15.87 -0.16
N GLY A 541 -12.11 16.31 1.09
CA GLY A 541 -11.67 15.51 2.23
C GLY A 541 -12.68 14.44 2.60
N VAL A 542 -13.98 14.70 2.48
CA VAL A 542 -15.03 13.72 2.75
C VAL A 542 -14.95 12.50 1.82
N THR A 543 -14.53 12.69 0.56
CA THR A 543 -14.35 11.59 -0.41
C THR A 543 -12.95 10.99 -0.39
N ALA A 544 -11.96 11.67 0.22
CA ALA A 544 -10.56 11.28 0.19
C ALA A 544 -10.34 9.83 0.66
N LEU A 545 -10.93 9.43 1.79
CA LEU A 545 -10.76 8.07 2.31
C LEU A 545 -11.38 7.01 1.40
N LEU A 546 -12.49 7.33 0.73
CA LEU A 546 -13.16 6.43 -0.21
C LEU A 546 -12.38 6.31 -1.53
N GLU A 547 -11.83 7.41 -2.02
CA GLU A 547 -11.08 7.52 -3.29
C GLU A 547 -9.58 7.20 -3.15
N ALA A 548 -9.06 7.13 -1.93
CA ALA A 548 -7.67 6.82 -1.62
C ALA A 548 -7.20 5.52 -2.30
N SER A 549 -5.99 5.57 -2.88
CA SER A 549 -5.28 4.39 -3.37
C SER A 549 -4.99 3.42 -2.22
N ASP A 550 -4.60 2.18 -2.51
CA ASP A 550 -4.22 1.22 -1.45
C ASP A 550 -3.10 1.76 -0.54
N GLY A 551 -2.11 2.42 -1.12
CA GLY A 551 -1.02 3.03 -0.36
C GLY A 551 -1.52 4.13 0.57
N ASP A 552 -2.28 5.08 0.04
CA ASP A 552 -2.80 6.22 0.82
C ASP A 552 -3.80 5.76 1.89
N PHE A 553 -4.63 4.76 1.57
CA PHE A 553 -5.60 4.21 2.51
C PHE A 553 -4.92 3.47 3.66
N LYS A 554 -3.87 2.67 3.37
CA LYS A 554 -3.04 2.04 4.41
C LYS A 554 -2.31 3.07 5.26
N GLU A 555 -1.88 4.19 4.67
CA GLU A 555 -1.25 5.29 5.40
C GLU A 555 -2.23 5.97 6.37
N GLU A 556 -3.44 6.33 5.91
CA GLU A 556 -4.47 6.91 6.79
C GLU A 556 -4.89 5.94 7.91
N LEU A 557 -5.10 4.66 7.59
CA LEU A 557 -5.43 3.64 8.59
C LEU A 557 -4.27 3.35 9.54
N GLY A 558 -3.02 3.44 9.06
CA GLY A 558 -1.82 3.31 9.86
C GLY A 558 -1.69 4.39 10.94
N LYS A 559 -2.36 5.54 10.81
CA LYS A 559 -2.39 6.58 11.86
C LYS A 559 -3.23 6.19 13.07
N VAL A 560 -4.16 5.25 12.94
CA VAL A 560 -5.04 4.75 14.02
C VAL A 560 -4.63 3.35 14.52
N VAL A 561 -3.50 2.83 14.02
CA VAL A 561 -2.93 1.54 14.39
C VAL A 561 -1.49 1.76 14.85
N ASP A 562 -1.07 1.17 15.97
CA ASP A 562 0.32 1.28 16.42
C ASP A 562 1.25 0.48 15.49
N THR A 563 1.84 1.18 14.52
CA THR A 563 2.80 0.62 13.57
C THR A 563 4.24 1.09 13.83
N GLY A 564 4.45 1.97 14.81
CA GLY A 564 5.72 2.67 15.00
C GLY A 564 6.86 1.74 15.40
N ILE A 565 6.57 0.64 16.12
CA ILE A 565 7.58 -0.38 16.43
C ILE A 565 8.11 -1.08 15.18
N TRP A 566 7.26 -1.30 14.17
CA TRP A 566 7.64 -1.99 12.94
C TRP A 566 8.49 -1.12 12.03
N GLU A 567 8.25 0.20 12.02
CA GLU A 567 9.12 1.15 11.31
C GLU A 567 10.54 1.14 11.91
N LYS A 568 10.66 1.23 13.24
CA LYS A 568 11.95 1.14 13.94
C LYS A 568 12.62 -0.23 13.74
N ALA A 569 11.86 -1.32 13.82
CA ALA A 569 12.36 -2.67 13.58
C ALA A 569 12.89 -2.83 12.16
N LYS A 570 12.19 -2.25 11.18
CA LYS A 570 12.62 -2.22 9.79
C LYS A 570 13.90 -1.42 9.60
N GLU A 571 14.02 -0.23 10.20
CA GLU A 571 15.24 0.58 10.13
C GLU A 571 16.46 -0.16 10.70
N LEU A 572 16.28 -0.85 11.83
CA LEU A 572 17.32 -1.70 12.42
C LEU A 572 17.65 -2.91 11.54
N ALA A 573 16.64 -3.57 10.96
CA ALA A 573 16.82 -4.68 10.03
C ALA A 573 17.60 -4.24 8.78
N ALA A 574 17.22 -3.12 8.18
CA ALA A 574 17.90 -2.54 7.02
C ALA A 574 19.35 -2.15 7.33
N THR A 575 19.61 -1.63 8.54
CA THR A 575 20.96 -1.29 9.01
C THR A 575 21.83 -2.54 9.17
N GLU A 576 21.32 -3.58 9.82
CA GLU A 576 22.03 -4.85 9.98
C GLU A 576 22.22 -5.57 8.64
N LEU A 577 21.22 -5.54 7.76
CA LEU A 577 21.30 -6.08 6.40
C LEU A 577 22.39 -5.38 5.58
N LYS A 578 22.46 -4.04 5.64
CA LYS A 578 23.52 -3.27 4.97
C LYS A 578 24.90 -3.65 5.49
N ARG A 579 25.04 -3.82 6.82
CA ARG A 579 26.29 -4.26 7.46
C ARG A 579 26.72 -5.65 6.96
N ARG A 580 25.80 -6.63 6.97
CA ARG A 580 26.07 -8.00 6.50
C ARG A 580 26.34 -8.10 5.01
N ARG A 581 25.69 -7.28 4.17
CA ARG A 581 26.04 -7.17 2.74
C ARG A 581 27.45 -6.64 2.52
N SER A 582 27.89 -5.69 3.35
CA SER A 582 29.29 -5.21 3.32
C SER A 582 30.27 -6.30 3.74
N ASP A 583 29.94 -7.09 4.77
CA ASP A 583 30.75 -8.23 5.21
C ASP A 583 30.86 -9.28 4.08
N ALA A 584 29.74 -9.60 3.40
CA ALA A 584 29.69 -10.52 2.27
C ALA A 584 30.56 -10.04 1.10
N SER A 585 30.48 -8.76 0.74
CA SER A 585 31.30 -8.17 -0.32
C SER A 585 32.79 -8.20 0.01
N ARG A 586 33.16 -7.91 1.27
CA ARG A 586 34.54 -8.02 1.75
C ARG A 586 35.05 -9.46 1.68
N LEU A 587 34.27 -10.43 2.12
CA LEU A 587 34.61 -11.85 2.07
C LEU A 587 34.74 -12.36 0.62
N SER A 588 33.88 -11.89 -0.29
CA SER A 588 33.96 -12.20 -1.72
C SER A 588 35.31 -11.77 -2.32
N GLY A 589 35.77 -10.55 -2.02
CA GLY A 589 37.09 -10.09 -2.48
C GLY A 589 38.26 -10.86 -1.83
N GLN A 590 38.10 -11.29 -0.57
CA GLN A 590 39.09 -12.14 0.11
C GLN A 590 39.16 -13.56 -0.46
N LEU A 591 38.03 -14.09 -0.95
CA LEU A 591 37.95 -15.38 -1.63
C LEU A 591 38.63 -15.33 -2.99
N GLU A 592 38.34 -14.30 -3.78
CA GLU A 592 38.95 -14.10 -5.10
C GLU A 592 40.48 -14.03 -5.00
N SER A 593 40.99 -13.21 -4.06
CA SER A 593 42.43 -13.12 -3.80
C SER A 593 43.06 -14.44 -3.31
N ALA A 594 42.37 -15.20 -2.45
CA ALA A 594 42.86 -16.50 -1.98
C ALA A 594 42.85 -17.55 -3.10
N ALA A 595 41.82 -17.55 -3.94
CA ALA A 595 41.72 -18.43 -5.11
C ALA A 595 42.83 -18.15 -6.14
N GLU A 596 43.12 -16.87 -6.40
CA GLU A 596 44.25 -16.47 -7.25
C GLU A 596 45.60 -16.93 -6.69
N GLN A 597 45.80 -16.82 -5.37
CA GLN A 597 47.02 -17.29 -4.70
C GLN A 597 47.18 -18.81 -4.83
N VAL A 598 46.10 -19.58 -4.59
CA VAL A 598 46.09 -21.03 -4.81
C VAL A 598 46.41 -21.35 -6.27
N GLY A 599 45.77 -20.68 -7.23
CA GLY A 599 46.03 -20.88 -8.66
C GLY A 599 47.48 -20.58 -9.05
N ARG A 600 48.12 -19.56 -8.45
CA ARG A 600 49.53 -19.25 -8.65
C ARG A 600 50.45 -20.35 -8.09
N LEU A 601 50.19 -20.81 -6.88
CA LEU A 601 50.97 -21.88 -6.22
C LEU A 601 50.82 -23.21 -6.97
N VAL A 602 49.64 -23.53 -7.49
CA VAL A 602 49.43 -24.71 -8.34
C VAL A 602 50.33 -24.66 -9.57
N ARG A 603 50.37 -23.52 -10.29
CA ARG A 603 51.25 -23.35 -11.46
C ARG A 603 52.73 -23.50 -11.10
N GLN A 604 53.18 -22.92 -9.99
CA GLN A 604 54.57 -23.03 -9.53
C GLN A 604 54.93 -24.47 -9.13
N CYS A 605 54.04 -25.15 -8.40
CA CYS A 605 54.22 -26.53 -7.99
C CYS A 605 54.30 -27.46 -9.21
N ASN A 606 53.43 -27.29 -10.20
CA ASN A 606 53.44 -28.08 -11.44
C ASN A 606 54.74 -27.86 -12.23
N ALA A 607 55.16 -26.61 -12.43
CA ALA A 607 56.41 -26.31 -13.11
C ALA A 607 57.64 -26.91 -12.38
N SER A 608 57.66 -26.87 -11.04
CA SER A 608 58.72 -27.48 -10.24
C SER A 608 58.70 -29.02 -10.33
N ARG A 609 57.51 -29.63 -10.37
CA ARG A 609 57.34 -31.08 -10.61
C ARG A 609 57.81 -31.50 -12.00
N GLU A 610 57.49 -30.74 -13.04
CA GLU A 610 57.97 -30.98 -14.41
C GLU A 610 59.50 -30.90 -14.48
N ASN A 611 60.11 -29.88 -13.88
CA ASN A 611 61.57 -29.75 -13.81
C ASN A 611 62.23 -30.90 -13.02
N SER A 612 61.59 -31.32 -11.92
CA SER A 612 62.02 -32.47 -11.12
C SER A 612 61.95 -33.76 -11.94
N ALA A 613 60.87 -33.99 -12.68
CA ALA A 613 60.69 -35.16 -13.53
C ALA A 613 61.69 -35.17 -14.70
N ALA A 614 61.87 -34.03 -15.38
CA ALA A 614 62.84 -33.88 -16.46
C ALA A 614 64.28 -34.14 -15.97
N TRP A 615 64.63 -33.65 -14.78
CA TRP A 615 65.93 -33.93 -14.17
C TRP A 615 66.11 -35.41 -13.85
N VAL A 616 65.08 -36.08 -13.31
CA VAL A 616 65.12 -37.53 -13.01
C VAL A 616 65.31 -38.33 -14.30
N GLU A 617 64.60 -37.98 -15.37
CA GLU A 617 64.75 -38.61 -16.68
C GLU A 617 66.16 -38.41 -17.24
N GLU A 618 66.65 -37.16 -17.31
CA GLU A 618 68.00 -36.83 -17.80
C GLU A 618 69.09 -37.49 -16.95
N HIS A 619 68.93 -37.53 -15.62
CA HIS A 619 69.84 -38.21 -14.71
C HIS A 619 69.84 -39.71 -14.95
N SER A 620 68.67 -40.34 -15.14
CA SER A 620 68.57 -41.77 -15.44
C SER A 620 69.26 -42.14 -16.75
N LEU A 621 69.11 -41.32 -17.79
CA LEU A 621 69.78 -41.48 -19.08
C LEU A 621 71.30 -41.32 -18.96
N ARG A 622 71.77 -40.32 -18.18
CA ARG A 622 73.20 -40.14 -17.88
C ARG A 622 73.77 -41.35 -17.14
N VAL A 623 73.07 -41.85 -16.11
CA VAL A 623 73.47 -43.05 -15.37
C VAL A 623 73.55 -44.27 -16.31
N ALA A 624 72.52 -44.49 -17.13
CA ALA A 624 72.49 -45.60 -18.09
C ALA A 624 73.63 -45.51 -19.12
N HIS A 625 73.90 -44.31 -19.65
CA HIS A 625 74.99 -44.08 -20.60
C HIS A 625 76.36 -44.36 -19.99
N VAL A 626 76.61 -43.89 -18.76
CA VAL A 626 77.89 -44.14 -18.07
C VAL A 626 78.03 -45.61 -17.69
N LEU A 627 76.96 -46.29 -17.26
CA LEU A 627 76.98 -47.74 -16.99
C LEU A 627 77.22 -48.56 -18.27
N GLN A 628 76.66 -48.15 -19.40
CA GLN A 628 76.93 -48.79 -20.69
C GLN A 628 78.41 -48.64 -21.08
N ARG A 629 79.02 -47.47 -20.85
CA ARG A 629 80.47 -47.25 -21.04
C ARG A 629 81.31 -48.12 -20.10
N VAL A 630 80.90 -48.27 -18.84
CA VAL A 630 81.54 -49.20 -17.89
C VAL A 630 81.48 -50.64 -18.43
N HIS A 631 80.33 -51.09 -18.92
CA HIS A 631 80.18 -52.44 -19.47
C HIS A 631 80.98 -52.67 -20.75
N ILE A 632 81.06 -51.68 -21.64
CA ILE A 632 81.90 -51.74 -22.84
C ILE A 632 83.38 -51.82 -22.46
N ALA A 633 83.82 -51.00 -21.50
CA ALA A 633 85.19 -51.04 -21.00
C ALA A 633 85.50 -52.37 -20.28
N GLU A 634 84.54 -52.93 -19.53
CA GLU A 634 84.66 -54.25 -18.89
C GLU A 634 84.85 -55.37 -19.92
N ARG A 635 84.03 -55.39 -20.98
CA ARG A 635 84.20 -56.35 -22.08
C ARG A 635 85.52 -56.16 -22.81
N ALA A 636 85.92 -54.94 -23.12
CA ALA A 636 87.18 -54.66 -23.79
C ALA A 636 88.39 -55.15 -22.97
N VAL A 637 88.32 -55.03 -21.64
CA VAL A 637 89.31 -55.63 -20.72
C VAL A 637 89.24 -57.15 -20.79
N GLY A 638 88.06 -57.77 -20.72
CA GLY A 638 87.88 -59.23 -20.83
C GLY A 638 88.37 -59.83 -22.16
N ASP A 639 88.13 -59.14 -23.28
CA ASP A 639 88.59 -59.52 -24.61
C ASP A 639 90.12 -59.41 -24.70
N ALA A 640 90.72 -58.31 -24.20
CA ALA A 640 92.18 -58.15 -24.16
C ALA A 640 92.87 -59.21 -23.30
N VAL A 641 92.26 -59.62 -22.19
CA VAL A 641 92.76 -60.75 -21.36
C VAL A 641 92.69 -62.06 -22.13
N SER A 642 91.57 -62.32 -22.81
CA SER A 642 91.39 -63.54 -23.58
C SER A 642 92.38 -63.63 -24.75
N GLU A 643 92.62 -62.52 -25.43
CA GLU A 643 93.64 -62.41 -26.49
C GLU A 643 95.06 -62.61 -25.93
N ALA A 644 95.38 -62.01 -24.77
CA ALA A 644 96.68 -62.18 -24.13
C ALA A 644 96.91 -63.63 -23.65
N LEU A 645 95.87 -64.30 -23.13
CA LEU A 645 95.92 -65.71 -22.72
C LEU A 645 96.04 -66.66 -23.92
N ALA A 646 95.31 -66.42 -25.01
CA ALA A 646 95.42 -67.21 -26.24
C ALA A 646 96.83 -67.11 -26.86
N LEU A 647 97.45 -65.93 -26.82
CA LEU A 647 98.84 -65.75 -27.24
C LEU A 647 99.81 -66.54 -26.34
N CYS A 648 99.53 -66.60 -25.03
CA CYS A 648 100.32 -67.41 -24.09
C CYS A 648 100.13 -68.92 -24.31
N GLU A 649 98.91 -69.37 -24.66
CA GLU A 649 98.65 -70.78 -25.05
C GLU A 649 99.33 -71.13 -26.39
N GLU A 650 99.29 -70.25 -27.39
CA GLU A 650 100.03 -70.46 -28.66
C GLU A 650 101.56 -70.49 -28.45
N LEU A 651 102.09 -69.67 -27.56
CA LEU A 651 103.51 -69.70 -27.15
C LEU A 651 103.87 -70.95 -26.32
N HIS A 652 102.90 -71.50 -25.58
CA HIS A 652 103.05 -72.75 -24.81
C HIS A 652 102.97 -74.00 -25.71
N ASP A 653 102.05 -74.01 -26.68
CA ASP A 653 101.85 -75.10 -27.64
C ASP A 653 102.98 -75.18 -28.69
N ALA A 654 103.66 -74.07 -28.99
CA ALA A 654 104.89 -74.07 -29.79
C ALA A 654 106.11 -74.72 -29.09
N ALA A 655 106.07 -74.89 -27.76
CA ALA A 655 107.15 -75.49 -26.96
C ALA A 655 107.04 -77.03 -26.80
N HIS A 656 105.94 -77.66 -27.23
CA HIS A 656 105.73 -79.11 -27.10
C HIS A 656 104.99 -79.72 -28.30
N ALA A 657 105.74 -80.28 -29.28
CA ALA A 657 105.16 -81.04 -30.40
C ALA A 657 105.55 -82.55 -30.35
N VAL A 658 104.64 -83.41 -30.85
CA VAL A 658 104.74 -84.85 -31.23
C VAL A 658 104.05 -85.88 -30.29
N ALA A 659 102.81 -86.32 -30.63
CA ALA A 659 102.37 -87.75 -30.79
C ALA A 659 100.83 -88.02 -30.76
N ALA A 660 100.23 -88.25 -31.95
CA ALA A 660 99.18 -89.19 -32.42
C ALA A 660 97.81 -89.51 -31.71
N SER A 661 96.72 -89.31 -32.51
CA SER A 661 95.53 -90.16 -32.85
C SER A 661 94.26 -90.31 -31.94
N GLY A 662 93.06 -90.07 -32.53
CA GLY A 662 91.66 -90.13 -31.97
C GLY A 662 91.06 -91.55 -31.75
N PRO A 663 89.71 -91.82 -31.60
CA PRO A 663 88.51 -91.12 -32.16
C PRO A 663 87.15 -91.13 -31.33
N ASP A 664 86.14 -90.40 -31.86
CA ASP A 664 84.64 -90.58 -31.92
C ASP A 664 83.65 -90.68 -30.70
N LYS A 665 82.62 -89.79 -30.76
CA LYS A 665 81.14 -89.90 -30.50
C LYS A 665 80.47 -89.98 -29.09
N ARG A 666 79.53 -89.01 -28.94
CA ARG A 666 78.09 -89.07 -28.50
C ARG A 666 77.70 -88.86 -27.01
N ALA A 667 77.03 -87.71 -26.80
CA ALA A 667 75.57 -87.57 -26.59
C ALA A 667 75.00 -87.10 -25.23
N ARG A 668 74.00 -86.21 -25.39
CA ARG A 668 72.83 -85.86 -24.54
C ARG A 668 73.08 -85.00 -23.30
N LYS A 669 72.17 -84.13 -22.84
CA LYS A 669 70.96 -83.42 -23.34
C LYS A 669 70.43 -82.67 -22.11
N LYS A 670 69.71 -81.55 -22.34
CA LYS A 670 68.73 -80.89 -21.45
C LYS A 670 69.25 -80.07 -20.27
N ALA A 671 68.98 -78.76 -20.35
CA ALA A 671 67.92 -78.15 -19.54
C ALA A 671 67.27 -77.03 -20.35
N GLN A 672 66.12 -77.37 -20.91
CA GLN A 672 65.12 -76.47 -21.48
C GLN A 672 64.15 -76.17 -20.33
N ALA A 673 63.87 -74.89 -20.03
CA ALA A 673 62.57 -74.36 -19.60
C ALA A 673 62.73 -73.06 -18.78
N GLY A 674 61.90 -72.07 -19.11
CA GLY A 674 61.82 -70.76 -18.46
C GLY A 674 61.82 -69.71 -19.56
N GLY A 675 60.70 -69.33 -20.15
CA GLY A 675 59.34 -69.36 -19.66
C GLY A 675 58.70 -68.10 -20.20
N SER A 676 57.54 -68.26 -20.80
CA SER A 676 56.70 -67.31 -21.51
C SER A 676 56.20 -66.08 -20.72
N ALA A 677 56.96 -65.53 -19.77
CA ALA A 677 56.59 -64.32 -19.03
C ALA A 677 57.03 -63.02 -19.74
N GLY A 678 58.26 -62.97 -20.28
CA GLY A 678 58.84 -61.73 -20.81
C GLY A 678 58.17 -61.17 -22.07
N ARG A 679 57.55 -62.01 -22.94
CA ARG A 679 56.80 -61.51 -24.12
C ARG A 679 55.41 -61.00 -23.79
N GLN A 680 54.86 -61.38 -22.63
CA GLN A 680 53.54 -60.91 -22.17
C GLN A 680 53.70 -59.66 -21.29
N GLU A 681 54.78 -59.55 -20.51
CA GLU A 681 55.16 -58.33 -19.77
C GLU A 681 55.69 -57.23 -20.70
N ASP A 682 56.56 -57.52 -21.67
CA ASP A 682 57.05 -56.52 -22.65
C ASP A 682 55.92 -56.05 -23.61
N ARG A 683 54.92 -56.89 -23.88
CA ARG A 683 53.72 -56.49 -24.62
C ARG A 683 52.79 -55.60 -23.79
N LYS A 684 52.56 -55.92 -22.51
CA LYS A 684 51.76 -55.09 -21.59
C LYS A 684 52.44 -53.76 -21.30
N ALA A 685 53.76 -53.73 -21.16
CA ALA A 685 54.55 -52.50 -20.98
C ALA A 685 54.46 -51.59 -22.22
N ARG A 686 54.56 -52.15 -23.44
CA ARG A 686 54.36 -51.41 -24.68
C ARG A 686 52.92 -50.93 -24.88
N GLU A 687 51.92 -51.74 -24.51
CA GLU A 687 50.50 -51.34 -24.53
C GLU A 687 50.21 -50.20 -23.54
N ARG A 688 50.80 -50.21 -22.34
CA ARG A 688 50.66 -49.13 -21.34
C ARG A 688 51.43 -47.85 -21.71
N ALA A 689 52.64 -47.96 -22.25
CA ALA A 689 53.40 -46.81 -22.76
C ALA A 689 52.68 -46.14 -23.94
N ARG A 690 52.05 -46.94 -24.80
CA ARG A 690 51.15 -46.45 -25.84
C ARG A 690 49.93 -45.74 -25.24
N ARG A 691 49.26 -46.33 -24.25
CA ARG A 691 48.10 -45.71 -23.59
C ARG A 691 48.44 -44.40 -22.85
N SER A 692 49.62 -44.29 -22.24
CA SER A 692 50.11 -43.04 -21.64
C SER A 692 50.31 -41.94 -22.68
N ARG A 693 50.89 -42.26 -23.85
CA ARG A 693 51.00 -41.32 -24.97
C ARG A 693 49.63 -40.92 -25.52
N GLU A 694 48.71 -41.87 -25.65
CA GLU A 694 47.32 -41.60 -26.07
C GLU A 694 46.62 -40.66 -25.08
N LEU A 695 46.71 -40.91 -23.76
CA LEU A 695 46.13 -40.04 -22.73
C LEU A 695 46.73 -38.62 -22.71
N ARG A 696 48.03 -38.46 -22.96
CA ARG A 696 48.66 -37.13 -23.08
C ARG A 696 48.13 -36.35 -24.28
N VAL A 697 47.97 -37.02 -25.43
CA VAL A 697 47.36 -36.41 -26.62
C VAL A 697 45.89 -36.05 -26.34
N GLU A 698 45.10 -36.95 -25.72
CA GLU A 698 43.72 -36.68 -25.32
C GLU A 698 43.62 -35.48 -24.34
N LEU A 699 44.60 -35.31 -23.44
CA LEU A 699 44.67 -34.19 -22.50
C LEU A 699 45.00 -32.86 -23.19
N ASP A 700 45.95 -32.86 -24.13
CA ASP A 700 46.33 -31.69 -24.93
C ASP A 700 45.21 -31.26 -25.87
N GLU A 701 44.52 -32.22 -26.50
CA GLU A 701 43.34 -31.97 -27.35
C GLU A 701 42.19 -31.33 -26.54
N GLU A 702 41.91 -31.83 -25.33
CA GLU A 702 40.86 -31.27 -24.49
C GLU A 702 41.24 -29.91 -23.87
N ALA A 703 42.53 -29.67 -23.60
CA ALA A 703 43.02 -28.37 -23.19
C ALA A 703 42.88 -27.32 -24.30
N ALA A 704 43.20 -27.67 -25.56
CA ALA A 704 42.99 -26.79 -26.70
C ALA A 704 41.49 -26.48 -26.94
N ARG A 705 40.62 -27.49 -26.76
CA ARG A 705 39.17 -27.31 -26.85
C ARG A 705 38.62 -26.41 -25.75
N GLN A 706 39.15 -26.49 -24.53
CA GLN A 706 38.79 -25.58 -23.44
C GLN A 706 39.18 -24.14 -23.76
N GLU A 707 40.40 -23.90 -24.25
CA GLU A 707 40.85 -22.56 -24.62
C GLU A 707 39.96 -21.94 -25.72
N GLU A 708 39.53 -22.74 -26.71
CA GLU A 708 38.58 -22.30 -27.73
C GLU A 708 37.20 -21.95 -27.15
N LEU A 709 36.68 -22.77 -26.22
CA LEU A 709 35.40 -22.53 -25.55
C LEU A 709 35.47 -21.32 -24.59
N GLU A 710 36.59 -21.08 -23.91
CA GLU A 710 36.80 -19.89 -23.07
C GLU A 710 36.77 -18.61 -23.91
N GLN A 711 37.48 -18.60 -25.05
CA GLN A 711 37.44 -17.49 -26.00
C GLN A 711 36.03 -17.27 -26.55
N GLN A 712 35.30 -18.34 -26.88
CA GLN A 712 33.91 -18.25 -27.32
C GLN A 712 32.99 -17.69 -26.22
N ALA A 713 33.17 -18.12 -24.97
CA ALA A 713 32.41 -17.62 -23.83
C ALA A 713 32.67 -16.13 -23.59
N GLU A 714 33.91 -15.66 -23.70
CA GLU A 714 34.26 -14.25 -23.55
C GLU A 714 33.59 -13.38 -24.63
N VAL A 715 33.61 -13.84 -25.89
CA VAL A 715 32.94 -13.15 -27.00
C VAL A 715 31.42 -13.11 -26.79
N LEU A 716 30.82 -14.21 -26.33
CA LEU A 716 29.38 -14.29 -26.05
C LEU A 716 28.98 -13.41 -24.85
N ASP A 717 29.81 -13.33 -23.83
CA ASP A 717 29.59 -12.48 -22.65
C ASP A 717 29.64 -10.99 -23.02
N GLN A 718 30.63 -10.57 -23.83
CA GLN A 718 30.69 -9.22 -24.40
C GLN A 718 29.46 -8.90 -25.26
N LYS A 719 29.05 -9.83 -26.13
CA LYS A 719 27.84 -9.69 -26.96
C LYS A 719 26.57 -9.59 -26.13
N TYR A 720 26.45 -10.39 -25.07
CA TYR A 720 25.33 -10.33 -24.13
C TYR A 720 25.26 -8.96 -23.43
N HIS A 721 26.39 -8.45 -22.93
CA HIS A 721 26.46 -7.14 -22.29
C HIS A 721 26.11 -5.99 -23.25
N GLN A 722 26.55 -6.07 -24.50
CA GLN A 722 26.16 -5.12 -25.54
C GLN A 722 24.63 -5.15 -25.77
N LEU A 723 24.06 -6.34 -25.97
CA LEU A 723 22.61 -6.51 -26.21
C LEU A 723 21.75 -6.10 -25.00
N GLN A 724 22.25 -6.27 -23.77
CA GLN A 724 21.59 -5.77 -22.56
C GLN A 724 21.57 -4.24 -22.51
N SER A 725 22.66 -3.58 -22.92
CA SER A 725 22.71 -2.12 -23.04
C SER A 725 21.73 -1.60 -24.08
N GLU A 726 21.66 -2.26 -25.25
CA GLU A 726 20.69 -1.94 -26.31
C GLU A 726 19.24 -2.14 -25.84
N LEU A 727 18.95 -3.23 -25.13
CA LEU A 727 17.65 -3.48 -24.51
C LEU A 727 17.27 -2.39 -23.50
N TRP A 728 18.23 -1.93 -22.69
CA TRP A 728 18.00 -0.88 -21.71
C TRP A 728 17.66 0.46 -22.40
N ALA A 729 18.42 0.84 -23.43
CA ALA A 729 18.16 2.04 -24.23
C ALA A 729 16.79 1.99 -24.94
N GLU A 730 16.41 0.84 -25.49
CA GLU A 730 15.10 0.66 -26.13
C GLU A 730 13.94 0.68 -25.11
N LYS A 731 14.15 0.19 -23.89
CA LYS A 731 13.16 0.31 -22.80
C LYS A 731 12.97 1.76 -22.35
N GLU A 732 14.04 2.53 -22.25
CA GLU A 732 13.97 3.96 -21.92
C GLU A 732 13.24 4.73 -23.02
N THR A 733 13.56 4.44 -24.28
CA THR A 733 12.88 4.98 -25.45
C THR A 733 11.38 4.64 -25.44
N LEU A 734 11.01 3.39 -25.15
CA LEU A 734 9.62 2.95 -25.01
C LEU A 734 8.90 3.70 -23.87
N ALA A 735 9.54 3.90 -22.72
CA ALA A 735 8.95 4.64 -21.61
C ALA A 735 8.63 6.10 -22.00
N GLY A 736 9.53 6.74 -22.76
CA GLY A 736 9.30 8.07 -23.33
C GLY A 736 8.10 8.11 -24.29
N PHE A 737 7.98 7.13 -25.19
CA PHE A 737 6.85 7.07 -26.13
C PHE A 737 5.51 6.75 -25.44
N ILE A 738 5.49 5.89 -24.42
CA ILE A 738 4.30 5.63 -23.60
C ILE A 738 3.85 6.90 -22.86
N ALA A 739 4.80 7.69 -22.35
CA ALA A 739 4.49 8.98 -21.72
C ALA A 739 3.88 9.95 -22.75
N SER A 740 4.46 10.03 -23.96
CA SER A 740 3.91 10.83 -25.06
C SER A 740 2.50 10.40 -25.47
N GLU A 741 2.25 9.10 -25.59
CA GLU A 741 0.93 8.53 -25.87
C GLU A 741 -0.10 8.95 -24.80
N ARG A 742 0.27 8.84 -23.51
CA ARG A 742 -0.60 9.23 -22.39
C ARG A 742 -0.94 10.72 -22.43
N VAL A 743 0.03 11.57 -22.75
CA VAL A 743 -0.18 13.02 -22.89
C VAL A 743 -1.13 13.32 -24.05
N ALA A 744 -0.90 12.72 -25.23
CA ALA A 744 -1.75 12.90 -26.40
C ALA A 744 -3.19 12.39 -26.15
N ARG A 745 -3.34 11.25 -25.47
CA ARG A 745 -4.63 10.67 -25.10
C ARG A 745 -5.40 11.57 -24.14
N THR A 746 -4.73 12.06 -23.11
CA THR A 746 -5.34 12.98 -22.13
C THR A 746 -5.76 14.30 -22.78
N ALA A 747 -4.94 14.82 -23.71
CA ALA A 747 -5.26 16.03 -24.46
C ALA A 747 -6.50 15.81 -25.36
N LEU A 748 -6.59 14.68 -26.05
CA LEU A 748 -7.75 14.32 -26.86
C LEU A 748 -9.02 14.13 -26.00
N GLU A 749 -8.94 13.40 -24.89
CA GLU A 749 -10.08 13.17 -23.98
C GLU A 749 -10.57 14.49 -23.36
N SER A 750 -9.64 15.35 -22.94
CA SER A 750 -9.97 16.68 -22.43
C SER A 750 -10.65 17.53 -23.50
N TYR A 751 -10.15 17.49 -24.74
CA TYR A 751 -10.75 18.22 -25.86
C TYR A 751 -12.11 17.64 -26.28
N HIS A 752 -12.31 16.32 -26.18
CA HIS A 752 -13.56 15.63 -26.47
C HIS A 752 -14.64 15.89 -25.41
N SER A 753 -14.24 16.09 -24.15
CA SER A 753 -15.18 16.47 -23.08
C SER A 753 -15.83 17.85 -23.31
N LEU A 754 -15.15 18.75 -24.04
CA LEU A 754 -15.74 20.03 -24.48
C LEU A 754 -16.87 19.84 -25.51
N SER A 755 -16.93 18.70 -26.21
CA SER A 755 -17.99 18.39 -27.19
C SER A 755 -19.24 17.76 -26.57
N LEU A 756 -19.09 17.00 -25.47
CA LEU A 756 -20.18 16.21 -24.88
C LEU A 756 -21.12 17.03 -23.98
N LEU A 757 -20.70 18.22 -23.54
CA LEU A 757 -21.50 19.10 -22.70
C LEU A 757 -22.40 20.06 -23.49
N SER A 758 -22.29 20.14 -24.82
CA SER A 758 -23.11 21.02 -25.66
C SER A 758 -24.23 20.32 -26.44
N LEU A 759 -24.36 18.98 -26.35
CA LEU A 759 -25.39 18.19 -27.04
C LEU A 759 -26.52 17.71 -26.12
N ALA A 760 -26.47 18.05 -24.84
CA ALA A 760 -27.46 17.67 -23.84
C ALA A 760 -28.29 18.89 -23.39
N ASP A 761 -28.93 19.59 -24.33
CA ASP A 761 -30.14 20.38 -24.04
C ASP A 761 -30.90 20.70 -25.32
N GLY A 762 -31.72 19.75 -25.74
CA GLY A 762 -32.82 19.97 -26.68
C GLY A 762 -34.06 20.43 -25.92
N SER A 763 -34.08 21.67 -25.42
CA SER A 763 -35.31 22.35 -25.00
C SER A 763 -35.32 23.79 -25.52
N PRO A 764 -36.35 24.21 -26.29
CA PRO A 764 -36.40 25.56 -26.85
C PRO A 764 -36.96 26.52 -25.81
N GLY A 765 -36.10 27.40 -25.27
CA GLY A 765 -36.54 28.43 -24.31
C GLY A 765 -35.54 29.56 -24.08
N GLY A 766 -35.69 30.64 -24.85
CA GLY A 766 -35.52 32.02 -24.37
C GLY A 766 -34.12 32.62 -24.17
N GLY A 767 -33.70 33.44 -25.16
CA GLY A 767 -33.06 34.74 -24.88
C GLY A 767 -31.53 34.84 -24.88
N ASN A 768 -30.91 34.97 -26.06
CA ASN A 768 -30.08 36.12 -26.47
C ASN A 768 -29.31 35.82 -27.77
N GLY A 769 -29.35 36.80 -28.69
CA GLY A 769 -28.83 36.79 -30.07
C GLY A 769 -27.52 36.05 -30.36
N SER A 770 -27.60 34.74 -30.57
CA SER A 770 -26.60 33.94 -31.28
C SER A 770 -27.29 33.09 -32.34
N ALA A 771 -26.66 32.96 -33.51
CA ALA A 771 -27.23 32.25 -34.65
C ALA A 771 -27.48 30.76 -34.30
N PRO A 772 -28.53 30.12 -34.84
CA PRO A 772 -28.84 28.73 -34.53
C PRO A 772 -27.70 27.82 -35.02
N GLY A 773 -26.99 27.18 -34.09
CA GLY A 773 -25.94 26.20 -34.41
C GLY A 773 -24.52 26.51 -33.90
N SER A 774 -24.28 27.58 -33.13
CA SER A 774 -22.96 27.83 -32.55
C SER A 774 -22.76 27.01 -31.26
N LEU A 775 -21.79 26.08 -31.26
CA LEU A 775 -21.25 25.47 -30.04
C LEU A 775 -20.68 26.59 -29.16
N VAL A 776 -20.93 26.60 -27.85
CA VAL A 776 -20.40 27.63 -26.94
C VAL A 776 -19.58 26.94 -25.86
N CYS A 777 -18.40 27.47 -25.55
CA CYS A 777 -17.52 26.92 -24.53
C CYS A 777 -18.11 27.17 -23.14
N ASP A 778 -18.42 26.11 -22.38
CA ASP A 778 -18.99 26.15 -21.03
C ASP A 778 -18.08 26.83 -19.99
N ARG A 779 -16.78 26.92 -20.27
CA ARG A 779 -15.77 27.49 -19.37
C ARG A 779 -15.57 29.00 -19.52
N CYS A 780 -15.79 29.55 -20.72
CA CYS A 780 -15.55 30.96 -21.01
C CYS A 780 -16.70 31.66 -21.76
N ASN A 781 -17.79 30.95 -22.02
CA ASN A 781 -18.97 31.39 -22.77
C ASN A 781 -18.68 32.02 -24.14
N GLN A 782 -17.55 31.67 -24.77
CA GLN A 782 -17.22 32.11 -26.12
C GLN A 782 -17.77 31.15 -27.17
N PRO A 783 -18.22 31.66 -28.35
CA PRO A 783 -18.61 30.81 -29.47
C PRO A 783 -17.41 29.97 -29.94
N ILE A 784 -17.60 28.66 -30.02
CA ILE A 784 -16.67 27.71 -30.60
C ILE A 784 -16.96 27.64 -32.10
N ASP A 785 -15.97 28.07 -32.90
CA ASP A 785 -15.97 27.85 -34.34
C ASP A 785 -15.88 26.34 -34.61
N ARG A 786 -16.92 25.77 -35.23
CA ARG A 786 -17.05 24.34 -35.47
C ARG A 786 -15.95 23.80 -36.40
N ASP A 787 -15.56 24.56 -37.42
CA ASP A 787 -14.52 24.15 -38.36
C ASP A 787 -13.14 24.17 -37.68
N VAL A 788 -12.89 25.12 -36.78
CA VAL A 788 -11.69 25.13 -35.94
C VAL A 788 -11.69 23.98 -34.95
N PHE A 789 -12.84 23.68 -34.33
CA PHE A 789 -12.98 22.60 -33.36
C PHE A 789 -12.74 21.23 -34.00
N GLU A 790 -13.39 20.93 -35.12
CA GLU A 790 -13.23 19.67 -35.86
C GLU A 790 -11.80 19.50 -36.42
N ARG A 791 -11.16 20.59 -36.87
CA ARG A 791 -9.74 20.57 -37.27
C ARG A 791 -8.81 20.27 -36.09
N ASN A 792 -9.03 20.87 -34.93
CA ASN A 792 -8.23 20.60 -33.73
C ASN A 792 -8.45 19.18 -33.21
N LEU A 793 -9.68 18.67 -33.24
CA LEU A 793 -9.99 17.30 -32.87
C LEU A 793 -9.27 16.32 -33.81
N SER A 794 -9.33 16.55 -35.12
CA SER A 794 -8.62 15.74 -36.13
C SER A 794 -7.11 15.79 -35.93
N ARG A 795 -6.56 16.96 -35.58
CA ARG A 795 -5.12 17.12 -35.26
C ARG A 795 -4.73 16.33 -34.02
N LEU A 796 -5.50 16.43 -32.93
CA LEU A 796 -5.23 15.70 -31.69
C LEU A 796 -5.39 14.18 -31.85
N GLN A 797 -6.34 13.74 -32.68
CA GLN A 797 -6.44 12.33 -33.09
C GLN A 797 -5.20 11.89 -33.87
N GLY A 798 -4.74 12.69 -34.84
CA GLY A 798 -3.50 12.43 -35.57
C GLY A 798 -2.27 12.39 -34.66
N ASP A 799 -2.16 13.31 -33.70
CA ASP A 799 -1.07 13.34 -32.71
C ASP A 799 -1.08 12.08 -31.83
N LEU A 800 -2.27 11.61 -31.43
CA LEU A 800 -2.43 10.35 -30.69
C LEU A 800 -2.05 9.14 -31.55
N ASP A 801 -2.51 9.07 -32.80
CA ASP A 801 -2.19 7.97 -33.71
C ASP A 801 -0.68 7.86 -33.96
N VAL A 802 0.00 9.00 -34.14
CA VAL A 802 1.47 9.07 -34.27
C VAL A 802 2.14 8.57 -32.99
N ALA A 803 1.68 9.01 -31.82
CA ALA A 803 2.25 8.58 -30.54
C ALA A 803 2.04 7.08 -30.26
N VAL A 804 0.85 6.54 -30.56
CA VAL A 804 0.52 5.12 -30.46
C VAL A 804 1.39 4.29 -31.41
N ALA A 805 1.54 4.72 -32.67
CA ALA A 805 2.39 4.05 -33.65
C ALA A 805 3.86 4.03 -33.21
N ALA A 806 4.36 5.15 -32.67
CA ALA A 806 5.72 5.26 -32.16
C ALA A 806 5.96 4.36 -30.93
N ALA A 807 5.00 4.32 -30.00
CA ALA A 807 5.05 3.42 -28.84
C ALA A 807 5.00 1.94 -29.26
N ALA A 808 4.17 1.58 -30.22
CA ALA A 808 4.10 0.22 -30.77
C ALA A 808 5.41 -0.19 -31.45
N ALA A 809 6.01 0.69 -32.25
CA ALA A 809 7.30 0.43 -32.91
C ALA A 809 8.46 0.29 -31.89
N ALA A 810 8.51 1.15 -30.87
CA ALA A 810 9.48 1.04 -29.79
C ALA A 810 9.30 -0.25 -28.98
N LYS A 811 8.06 -0.68 -28.76
CA LYS A 811 7.74 -1.94 -28.08
C LYS A 811 8.24 -3.16 -28.87
N GLN A 812 8.10 -3.14 -30.20
CA GLN A 812 8.62 -4.19 -31.06
C GLN A 812 10.15 -4.25 -31.02
N ARG A 813 10.84 -3.10 -31.06
CA ARG A 813 12.31 -3.02 -30.95
C ARG A 813 12.80 -3.54 -29.60
N ALA A 814 12.18 -3.12 -28.49
CA ALA A 814 12.51 -3.63 -27.16
C ALA A 814 12.27 -5.14 -27.03
N ALA A 815 11.22 -5.67 -27.66
CA ALA A 815 10.97 -7.12 -27.69
C ALA A 815 12.02 -7.88 -28.52
N ALA A 816 12.44 -7.34 -29.67
CA ALA A 816 13.49 -7.92 -30.50
C ALA A 816 14.85 -7.91 -29.78
N ALA A 817 15.24 -6.78 -29.18
CA ALA A 817 16.47 -6.65 -28.39
C ALA A 817 16.48 -7.63 -27.20
N LYS A 818 15.33 -7.80 -26.54
CA LYS A 818 15.18 -8.78 -25.47
C LYS A 818 15.38 -10.21 -25.98
N SER A 819 14.74 -10.58 -27.09
CA SER A 819 14.88 -11.91 -27.66
C SER A 819 16.33 -12.21 -28.07
N ALA A 820 17.05 -11.22 -28.58
CA ALA A 820 18.46 -11.35 -28.93
C ALA A 820 19.34 -11.53 -27.69
N ALA A 821 19.10 -10.75 -26.63
CA ALA A 821 19.83 -10.87 -25.37
C ALA A 821 19.54 -12.21 -24.66
N ASP A 822 18.29 -12.66 -24.66
CA ASP A 822 17.89 -13.96 -24.11
C ASP A 822 18.54 -15.12 -24.89
N GLY A 823 18.64 -15.00 -26.22
CA GLY A 823 19.34 -15.97 -27.08
C GLY A 823 20.85 -16.02 -26.80
N ALA A 824 21.52 -14.88 -26.70
CA ALA A 824 22.95 -14.81 -26.36
C ALA A 824 23.23 -15.35 -24.95
N ALA A 825 22.32 -15.13 -23.99
CA ALA A 825 22.43 -15.69 -22.65
C ALA A 825 22.31 -17.22 -22.64
N ALA A 826 21.42 -17.79 -23.46
CA ALA A 826 21.28 -19.23 -23.61
C ALA A 826 22.54 -19.85 -24.24
N GLU A 827 23.05 -19.27 -25.33
CA GLU A 827 24.31 -19.71 -25.96
C GLU A 827 25.49 -19.63 -24.98
N LEU A 828 25.59 -18.56 -24.19
CA LEU A 828 26.63 -18.42 -23.16
C LEU A 828 26.50 -19.49 -22.06
N GLN A 829 25.28 -19.82 -21.65
CA GLN A 829 25.02 -20.85 -20.65
C GLN A 829 25.40 -22.24 -21.16
N ASP A 830 25.08 -22.55 -22.42
CA ASP A 830 25.44 -23.81 -23.05
C ASP A 830 26.97 -23.94 -23.17
N THR A 831 27.66 -22.88 -23.59
CA THR A 831 29.14 -22.85 -23.66
C THR A 831 29.79 -23.00 -22.29
N ARG A 832 29.24 -22.35 -21.24
CA ARG A 832 29.73 -22.53 -19.86
C ARG A 832 29.53 -23.95 -19.35
N SER A 833 28.40 -24.57 -19.67
CA SER A 833 28.12 -25.96 -19.31
C SER A 833 29.09 -26.91 -20.01
N ALA A 834 29.38 -26.69 -21.29
CA ALA A 834 30.40 -27.45 -22.03
C ALA A 834 31.81 -27.25 -21.44
N LEU A 835 32.12 -26.06 -20.92
CA LEU A 835 33.38 -25.78 -20.22
C LEU A 835 33.52 -26.59 -18.93
N GLU A 836 32.45 -26.67 -18.14
CA GLU A 836 32.39 -27.46 -16.91
C GLU A 836 32.52 -28.96 -17.19
N GLU A 837 31.85 -29.47 -18.22
CA GLU A 837 32.00 -30.86 -18.67
C GLU A 837 33.43 -31.15 -19.16
N GLY A 838 34.04 -30.23 -19.91
CA GLY A 838 35.43 -30.32 -20.34
C GLY A 838 36.42 -30.29 -19.16
N LEU A 839 36.15 -29.48 -18.13
CA LEU A 839 36.96 -29.43 -16.90
C LEU A 839 36.90 -30.75 -16.14
N ALA A 840 35.71 -31.33 -16.00
CA ALA A 840 35.53 -32.64 -15.38
C ALA A 840 36.30 -33.72 -16.17
N ARG A 841 36.14 -33.75 -17.49
CA ARG A 841 36.82 -34.72 -18.36
C ARG A 841 38.34 -34.58 -18.34
N ARG A 842 38.86 -33.35 -18.33
CA ARG A 842 40.30 -33.08 -18.19
C ARG A 842 40.83 -33.54 -16.84
N SER A 843 40.06 -33.35 -15.77
CA SER A 843 40.39 -33.88 -14.44
C SER A 843 40.43 -35.41 -14.42
N GLU A 844 39.47 -36.08 -15.07
CA GLU A 844 39.45 -37.55 -15.19
C GLU A 844 40.65 -38.08 -16.00
N LEU A 845 40.95 -37.46 -17.15
CA LEU A 845 42.11 -37.80 -17.98
C LEU A 845 43.44 -37.59 -17.22
N ALA A 846 43.56 -36.48 -16.48
CA ALA A 846 44.73 -36.20 -15.66
C ALA A 846 44.92 -37.22 -14.53
N GLN A 847 43.84 -37.59 -13.84
CA GLN A 847 43.89 -38.64 -12.81
C GLN A 847 44.27 -40.00 -13.40
N ALA A 848 43.68 -40.38 -14.54
CA ALA A 848 44.00 -41.64 -15.21
C ALA A 848 45.46 -41.69 -15.70
N LEU A 849 46.01 -40.55 -16.16
CA LEU A 849 47.42 -40.43 -16.53
C LEU A 849 48.32 -40.56 -15.30
N GLU A 850 48.02 -39.86 -14.21
CA GLU A 850 48.79 -39.89 -12.96
C GLU A 850 48.81 -41.31 -12.35
N GLU A 851 47.68 -42.02 -12.34
CA GLU A 851 47.60 -43.41 -11.88
C GLU A 851 48.45 -44.35 -12.75
N LEU A 852 48.40 -44.18 -14.07
CA LEU A 852 49.17 -45.00 -15.02
C LEU A 852 50.67 -44.72 -14.91
N GLU A 853 51.08 -43.46 -14.76
CA GLU A 853 52.47 -43.06 -14.58
C GLU A 853 53.03 -43.53 -13.22
N ARG A 854 52.23 -43.46 -12.15
CA ARG A 854 52.59 -44.02 -10.84
C ARG A 854 52.79 -45.54 -10.93
N SER A 855 51.90 -46.26 -11.59
CA SER A 855 52.03 -47.70 -11.83
C SER A 855 53.26 -48.05 -12.67
N GLN A 856 53.57 -47.25 -13.70
CA GLN A 856 54.79 -47.42 -14.50
C GLN A 856 56.05 -47.15 -13.68
N ALA A 857 56.06 -46.13 -12.82
CA ALA A 857 57.20 -45.81 -11.98
C ALA A 857 57.46 -46.90 -10.91
N GLU A 858 56.42 -47.50 -10.35
CA GLU A 858 56.54 -48.63 -9.41
C GLU A 858 57.08 -49.90 -10.11
N GLU A 859 56.53 -50.28 -11.26
CA GLU A 859 57.03 -51.42 -12.05
C GLU A 859 58.46 -51.18 -12.53
N LEU A 860 58.82 -49.97 -12.98
CA LEU A 860 60.17 -49.63 -13.40
C LEU A 860 61.14 -49.69 -12.21
N ARG A 861 60.74 -49.25 -11.01
CA ARG A 861 61.54 -49.40 -9.79
C ARG A 861 61.73 -50.87 -9.42
N GLU A 862 60.70 -51.71 -9.55
CA GLU A 862 60.83 -53.15 -9.33
C GLU A 862 61.67 -53.84 -10.40
N ALA A 863 61.55 -53.45 -11.67
CA ALA A 863 62.34 -53.97 -12.77
C ALA A 863 63.80 -53.56 -12.64
N LEU A 864 64.09 -52.29 -12.34
CA LEU A 864 65.43 -51.78 -12.02
C LEU A 864 65.98 -52.40 -10.74
N SER A 865 65.14 -52.71 -9.74
CA SER A 865 65.53 -53.47 -8.54
C SER A 865 65.93 -54.91 -8.88
N ARG A 866 65.14 -55.60 -9.73
CA ARG A 866 65.43 -56.95 -10.22
C ARG A 866 66.66 -57.00 -11.11
N GLU A 867 66.79 -56.04 -12.02
CA GLU A 867 67.93 -55.88 -12.92
C GLU A 867 69.18 -55.43 -12.15
N ARG A 868 69.06 -54.57 -11.15
CA ARG A 868 70.16 -54.24 -10.23
C ARG A 868 70.56 -55.45 -9.38
N ALA A 869 69.62 -56.26 -8.91
CA ALA A 869 69.92 -57.51 -8.21
C ALA A 869 70.52 -58.59 -9.13
N GLN A 870 70.21 -58.55 -10.43
CA GLN A 870 70.78 -59.42 -11.45
C GLN A 870 72.18 -58.93 -11.88
N LEU A 871 72.35 -57.63 -12.10
CA LEU A 871 73.62 -56.96 -12.37
C LEU A 871 74.53 -56.98 -11.14
N GLU A 872 74.04 -56.99 -9.90
CA GLU A 872 74.86 -57.23 -8.69
C GLU A 872 75.25 -58.71 -8.55
N ARG A 873 74.50 -59.65 -9.15
CA ARG A 873 74.88 -61.07 -9.25
C ARG A 873 75.84 -61.34 -10.42
N GLU A 874 75.73 -60.59 -11.52
CA GLU A 874 76.57 -60.68 -12.71
C GLU A 874 77.85 -59.82 -12.59
N SER A 875 77.78 -58.69 -11.88
CA SER A 875 78.91 -57.89 -11.38
C SER A 875 79.55 -58.60 -10.19
N GLN A 876 80.09 -59.79 -10.45
CA GLN A 876 81.18 -60.29 -9.64
C GLN A 876 82.46 -59.51 -10.00
N ALA A 877 82.43 -58.19 -9.84
CA ALA A 877 83.59 -57.32 -10.06
C ALA A 877 84.76 -57.75 -9.16
N ALA A 878 84.50 -58.39 -8.00
CA ALA A 878 85.52 -59.00 -7.17
C ALA A 878 86.15 -60.26 -7.81
N VAL A 879 85.37 -61.08 -8.52
CA VAL A 879 85.84 -62.32 -9.16
C VAL A 879 86.56 -62.01 -10.48
N VAL A 880 86.06 -61.07 -11.28
CA VAL A 880 86.74 -60.62 -12.51
C VAL A 880 88.03 -59.86 -12.18
N LYS A 881 88.06 -59.04 -11.12
CA LYS A 881 89.27 -58.33 -10.68
C LYS A 881 90.30 -59.28 -10.08
N GLU A 882 89.89 -60.31 -9.35
CA GLU A 882 90.79 -61.37 -8.84
C GLU A 882 91.27 -62.30 -9.96
N PHE A 883 90.41 -62.61 -10.94
CA PHE A 883 90.75 -63.37 -12.15
C PHE A 883 91.74 -62.60 -13.03
N LEU A 884 91.48 -61.32 -13.33
CA LEU A 884 92.40 -60.42 -14.02
C LEU A 884 93.75 -60.34 -13.33
N ARG A 885 93.77 -60.19 -12.00
CA ARG A 885 95.00 -60.09 -11.19
C ARG A 885 95.78 -61.41 -11.17
N ARG A 886 95.08 -62.55 -11.16
CA ARG A 886 95.69 -63.89 -11.29
C ARG A 886 96.23 -64.13 -12.71
N SER A 887 95.44 -63.85 -13.74
CA SER A 887 95.82 -64.05 -15.14
C SER A 887 96.95 -63.11 -15.57
N THR A 888 96.98 -61.85 -15.13
CA THR A 888 98.15 -60.96 -15.36
C THR A 888 99.40 -61.47 -14.64
N ALA A 889 99.28 -61.94 -13.40
CA ALA A 889 100.40 -62.55 -12.68
C ALA A 889 100.89 -63.86 -13.33
N GLU A 890 100.00 -64.68 -13.88
CA GLU A 890 100.32 -65.91 -14.62
C GLU A 890 101.01 -65.61 -15.96
N ILE A 891 100.56 -64.58 -16.68
CA ILE A 891 101.17 -64.12 -17.94
C ILE A 891 102.57 -63.54 -17.70
N GLU A 892 102.76 -62.71 -16.67
CA GLU A 892 104.09 -62.21 -16.26
C GLU A 892 105.05 -63.36 -15.89
N LEU A 893 104.54 -64.41 -15.25
CA LEU A 893 105.31 -65.60 -14.88
C LEU A 893 105.70 -66.46 -16.10
N ALA A 894 104.77 -66.60 -17.07
CA ALA A 894 105.00 -67.32 -18.32
C ALA A 894 106.04 -66.62 -19.21
N LEU A 895 105.95 -65.30 -19.38
CA LEU A 895 106.96 -64.49 -20.11
C LEU A 895 108.33 -64.52 -19.40
N GLY A 896 108.36 -64.50 -18.06
CA GLY A 896 109.60 -64.64 -17.30
C GLY A 896 110.30 -66.00 -17.49
N SER A 897 109.54 -67.07 -17.68
CA SER A 897 110.08 -68.44 -17.88
C SER A 897 110.70 -68.69 -19.26
N LEU A 898 110.39 -67.86 -20.26
CA LEU A 898 110.89 -67.95 -21.63
C LEU A 898 112.30 -67.33 -21.83
N THR A 899 112.93 -66.80 -20.77
CA THR A 899 114.23 -66.10 -20.85
C THR A 899 115.47 -66.94 -20.48
N PHE A 900 115.34 -68.27 -20.29
CA PHE A 900 116.47 -69.12 -19.87
C PHE A 900 116.72 -70.31 -20.82
N VAL A 901 117.71 -70.17 -21.71
CA VAL A 901 118.37 -71.30 -22.41
C VAL A 901 119.88 -71.24 -22.13
N PRO A 902 120.50 -72.25 -21.47
CA PRO A 902 121.95 -72.30 -21.28
C PRO A 902 122.69 -72.86 -22.51
N PRO A 903 123.94 -72.42 -22.82
CA PRO A 903 124.61 -72.79 -24.06
C PRO A 903 125.50 -74.03 -23.88
N THR A 904 125.21 -75.15 -24.54
CA THR A 904 126.23 -76.20 -24.78
C THR A 904 126.04 -76.95 -26.10
N GLY A 905 126.89 -76.59 -27.07
CA GLY A 905 127.67 -77.45 -27.98
C GLY A 905 127.01 -78.59 -28.76
N SER A 906 126.83 -78.38 -30.08
CA SER A 906 127.41 -79.19 -31.17
C SER A 906 126.86 -78.71 -32.52
N LYS A 907 127.76 -78.46 -33.47
CA LYS A 907 127.48 -77.91 -34.81
C LYS A 907 126.82 -78.95 -35.70
N ASP A 908 125.64 -78.63 -36.23
CA ASP A 908 125.37 -78.46 -37.67
C ASP A 908 123.85 -78.33 -37.90
N GLY A 909 123.43 -77.17 -38.43
CA GLY A 909 122.07 -76.91 -38.93
C GLY A 909 121.20 -75.99 -38.07
N LEU A 910 121.41 -74.66 -38.13
CA LEU A 910 120.51 -73.64 -37.55
C LEU A 910 120.63 -72.33 -38.34
N CYS A 911 119.59 -71.99 -39.12
CA CYS A 911 119.40 -70.66 -39.72
C CYS A 911 117.91 -70.35 -39.99
N SER A 912 116.94 -70.97 -39.29
CA SER A 912 115.51 -70.67 -39.51
C SER A 912 114.63 -70.73 -38.25
N PHE A 913 115.20 -70.51 -37.07
CA PHE A 913 114.46 -70.59 -35.79
C PHE A 913 114.51 -69.32 -34.92
N ASP A 914 115.41 -68.35 -35.22
CA ASP A 914 115.59 -67.14 -34.38
C ASP A 914 114.64 -65.96 -34.70
N ASP A 915 114.16 -65.83 -35.94
CA ASP A 915 113.31 -64.68 -36.34
C ASP A 915 111.86 -64.76 -35.84
N GLY A 916 111.34 -65.96 -35.58
CA GLY A 916 109.95 -66.16 -35.11
C GLY A 916 109.74 -65.87 -33.62
N PHE A 917 110.77 -66.03 -32.79
CA PHE A 917 110.68 -65.89 -31.34
C PHE A 917 110.76 -64.42 -30.88
N SER A 918 111.60 -63.60 -31.54
CA SER A 918 111.73 -62.17 -31.23
C SER A 918 110.48 -61.37 -31.63
N GLU A 919 109.79 -61.76 -32.71
CA GLU A 919 108.54 -61.11 -33.14
C GLU A 919 107.38 -61.42 -32.17
N ALA A 920 107.32 -62.63 -31.61
CA ALA A 920 106.27 -63.01 -30.67
C ALA A 920 106.40 -62.30 -29.30
N LEU A 921 107.62 -62.04 -28.84
CA LEU A 921 107.86 -61.28 -27.59
C LEU A 921 107.41 -59.81 -27.74
N ARG A 922 107.71 -59.18 -28.89
CA ARG A 922 107.28 -57.81 -29.22
C ARG A 922 105.76 -57.68 -29.25
N ILE A 923 105.08 -58.65 -29.88
CA ILE A 923 103.61 -58.72 -29.90
C ILE A 923 103.05 -58.86 -28.48
N GLY A 924 103.69 -59.66 -27.61
CA GLY A 924 103.30 -59.82 -26.22
C GLY A 924 103.40 -58.53 -25.39
N GLU A 925 104.49 -57.78 -25.53
CA GLU A 925 104.67 -56.48 -24.85
C GLU A 925 103.68 -55.41 -25.33
N GLU A 926 103.39 -55.37 -26.63
CA GLU A 926 102.37 -54.47 -27.21
C GLU A 926 100.96 -54.78 -26.67
N ARG A 927 100.62 -56.06 -26.48
CA ARG A 927 99.32 -56.46 -25.89
C ARG A 927 99.21 -56.20 -24.39
N MET A 928 100.32 -56.29 -23.65
CA MET A 928 100.37 -55.90 -22.23
C MET A 928 100.12 -54.39 -22.05
N GLN A 929 100.72 -53.55 -22.90
CA GLN A 929 100.47 -52.10 -22.86
C GLN A 929 99.02 -51.75 -23.22
N GLU A 930 98.44 -52.45 -24.20
CA GLU A 930 97.04 -52.30 -24.57
C GLU A 930 96.09 -52.72 -23.43
N LEU A 931 96.41 -53.77 -22.68
CA LEU A 931 95.64 -54.20 -21.51
C LEU A 931 95.66 -53.18 -20.37
N ASP A 932 96.83 -52.59 -20.06
CA ASP A 932 96.95 -51.55 -19.02
C ASP A 932 96.13 -50.30 -19.38
N LEU A 933 96.16 -49.87 -20.65
CA LEU A 933 95.33 -48.77 -21.15
C LEU A 933 93.83 -49.07 -20.96
N ARG A 934 93.36 -50.25 -21.37
CA ARG A 934 91.96 -50.67 -21.22
C ARG A 934 91.54 -50.76 -19.74
N CYS A 935 92.43 -51.17 -18.85
CA CYS A 935 92.17 -51.22 -17.40
C CYS A 935 92.03 -49.83 -16.78
N ARG A 936 92.85 -48.85 -17.20
CA ARG A 936 92.73 -47.45 -16.75
C ARG A 936 91.43 -46.82 -17.23
N ASP A 937 91.03 -47.07 -18.48
CA ASP A 937 89.76 -46.59 -19.02
C ASP A 937 88.55 -47.16 -18.28
N PHE A 938 88.59 -48.45 -17.92
CA PHE A 938 87.57 -49.08 -17.08
C PHE A 938 87.48 -48.43 -15.68
N ALA A 939 88.61 -48.18 -15.03
CA ALA A 939 88.64 -47.52 -13.73
C ALA A 939 88.10 -46.07 -13.79
N ALA A 940 88.43 -45.33 -14.86
CA ALA A 940 87.92 -43.98 -15.09
C ALA A 940 86.39 -43.99 -15.30
N CYS A 941 85.86 -44.93 -16.09
CA CYS A 941 84.42 -45.08 -16.29
C CYS A 941 83.70 -45.46 -14.99
N GLN A 942 84.29 -46.28 -14.11
CA GLN A 942 83.71 -46.61 -12.81
C GLN A 942 83.64 -45.40 -11.87
N GLN A 943 84.68 -44.57 -11.86
CA GLN A 943 84.70 -43.37 -11.03
C GLN A 943 83.67 -42.33 -11.52
N GLU A 944 83.54 -42.16 -12.84
CA GLU A 944 82.50 -41.34 -13.45
C GLU A 944 81.09 -41.85 -13.09
N ALA A 945 80.86 -43.17 -13.11
CA ALA A 945 79.58 -43.78 -12.72
C ALA A 945 79.22 -43.49 -11.25
N ALA A 946 80.21 -43.52 -10.36
CA ALA A 946 80.00 -43.24 -8.93
C ALA A 946 79.58 -41.78 -8.69
N VAL A 947 80.21 -40.82 -9.38
CA VAL A 947 79.89 -39.39 -9.27
C VAL A 947 78.50 -39.10 -9.81
N VAL A 948 78.17 -39.60 -11.01
CA VAL A 948 76.87 -39.35 -11.64
C VAL A 948 75.74 -39.97 -10.80
N ARG A 949 75.91 -41.17 -10.24
CA ARG A 949 74.90 -41.81 -9.36
C ARG A 949 74.68 -41.11 -8.02
N ALA A 950 75.65 -40.34 -7.54
CA ALA A 950 75.58 -39.67 -6.25
C ALA A 950 74.94 -38.27 -6.32
N ALA A 951 74.72 -37.72 -7.52
CA ALA A 951 74.07 -36.41 -7.68
C ALA A 951 72.59 -36.48 -7.27
N GLY A 952 72.16 -35.60 -6.37
CA GLY A 952 70.77 -35.49 -5.90
C GLY A 952 69.92 -34.56 -6.75
N ASN A 953 68.59 -34.73 -6.69
CA ASN A 953 67.65 -33.89 -7.44
C ASN A 953 67.55 -32.49 -6.83
N PRO A 954 67.97 -31.42 -7.55
CA PRO A 954 68.00 -30.06 -7.04
C PRO A 954 66.60 -29.44 -6.81
N TYR A 955 65.55 -30.02 -7.39
CA TYR A 955 64.18 -29.51 -7.30
C TYR A 955 63.34 -30.15 -6.17
N SER A 956 63.86 -31.19 -5.53
CA SER A 956 63.14 -31.98 -4.51
C SER A 956 62.62 -31.14 -3.33
N MET A 957 63.50 -30.35 -2.71
CA MET A 957 63.13 -29.48 -1.59
C MET A 957 62.16 -28.36 -1.97
N GLU A 958 62.26 -27.85 -3.20
CA GLU A 958 61.35 -26.79 -3.68
C GLU A 958 59.95 -27.34 -3.94
N VAL A 959 59.84 -28.57 -4.47
CA VAL A 959 58.54 -29.26 -4.64
C VAL A 959 57.88 -29.49 -3.28
N GLU A 960 58.59 -30.07 -2.30
CA GLU A 960 58.04 -30.31 -0.96
C GLU A 960 57.55 -29.01 -0.30
N ARG A 961 58.33 -27.94 -0.39
CA ARG A 961 57.96 -26.63 0.17
C ARG A 961 56.73 -26.03 -0.49
N LEU A 962 56.64 -26.10 -1.82
CA LEU A 962 55.49 -25.56 -2.56
C LEU A 962 54.21 -26.37 -2.31
N GLU A 963 54.33 -27.69 -2.10
CA GLU A 963 53.20 -28.56 -1.74
C GLU A 963 52.66 -28.25 -0.34
N GLU A 964 53.54 -28.01 0.64
CA GLU A 964 53.15 -27.58 1.98
C GLU A 964 52.40 -26.23 1.95
N LEU A 965 52.97 -25.22 1.29
CA LEU A 965 52.35 -23.89 1.12
C LEU A 965 51.01 -23.96 0.37
N LEU A 966 50.90 -24.85 -0.62
CA LEU A 966 49.66 -25.09 -1.36
C LEU A 966 48.60 -25.73 -0.46
N GLY A 967 49.00 -26.68 0.41
CA GLY A 967 48.13 -27.29 1.42
C GLY A 967 47.55 -26.25 2.39
N GLU A 968 48.40 -25.39 2.95
CA GLU A 968 47.98 -24.30 3.83
C GLU A 968 47.03 -23.32 3.14
N SER A 969 47.36 -22.89 1.92
CA SER A 969 46.54 -21.92 1.17
C SER A 969 45.18 -22.50 0.76
N ARG A 970 45.10 -23.80 0.46
CA ARG A 970 43.82 -24.49 0.18
C ARG A 970 42.95 -24.61 1.43
N ALA A 971 43.55 -24.84 2.59
CA ALA A 971 42.82 -24.88 3.86
C ALA A 971 42.24 -23.50 4.22
N ASP A 972 43.01 -22.42 4.04
CA ASP A 972 42.54 -21.04 4.23
C ASP A 972 41.39 -20.70 3.27
N LEU A 973 41.51 -21.05 1.98
CA LEU A 973 40.44 -20.86 1.00
C LEU A 973 39.14 -21.57 1.44
N SER A 974 39.23 -22.85 1.83
CA SER A 974 38.07 -23.63 2.29
C SER A 974 37.41 -23.04 3.54
N ALA A 975 38.21 -22.55 4.50
CA ALA A 975 37.70 -21.88 5.70
C ALA A 975 36.94 -20.59 5.35
N ARG A 976 37.49 -19.76 4.46
CA ARG A 976 36.84 -18.53 3.98
C ARG A 976 35.57 -18.82 3.18
N GLU A 977 35.53 -19.90 2.41
CA GLU A 977 34.32 -20.31 1.67
C GLU A 977 33.20 -20.72 2.63
N ALA A 978 33.53 -21.41 3.73
CA ALA A 978 32.56 -21.74 4.77
C ALA A 978 32.03 -20.48 5.47
N GLU A 979 32.90 -19.52 5.80
CA GLU A 979 32.50 -18.24 6.38
C GLU A 979 31.61 -17.42 5.43
N ALA A 980 31.99 -17.32 4.15
CA ALA A 980 31.21 -16.61 3.14
C ALA A 980 29.82 -17.23 2.93
N ARG A 981 29.71 -18.56 2.91
CA ARG A 981 28.41 -19.26 2.86
C ARG A 981 27.54 -18.94 4.08
N ALA A 982 28.12 -18.93 5.29
CA ALA A 982 27.39 -18.59 6.50
C ALA A 982 26.88 -17.13 6.50
N VAL A 983 27.70 -16.18 6.04
CA VAL A 983 27.28 -14.77 5.91
C VAL A 983 26.23 -14.60 4.82
N ALA A 984 26.32 -15.33 3.71
CA ALA A 984 25.32 -15.30 2.64
C ALA A 984 23.94 -15.78 3.12
N GLU A 985 23.87 -16.83 3.93
CA GLU A 985 22.61 -17.26 4.57
C GLU A 985 22.07 -16.21 5.53
N GLN A 986 22.91 -15.59 6.37
CA GLN A 986 22.47 -14.49 7.24
C GLN A 986 21.92 -13.28 6.46
N VAL A 987 22.48 -12.98 5.28
CA VAL A 987 21.94 -11.93 4.40
C VAL A 987 20.54 -12.31 3.92
N LYS A 988 20.32 -13.56 3.47
CA LYS A 988 18.99 -14.03 3.05
C LYS A 988 17.97 -13.96 4.19
N ASP A 989 18.35 -14.40 5.39
CA ASP A 989 17.50 -14.34 6.58
C ASP A 989 17.12 -12.88 6.91
N LEU A 990 18.07 -11.95 6.88
CA LEU A 990 17.82 -10.53 7.13
C LEU A 990 17.00 -9.86 6.03
N GLU A 991 17.11 -10.29 4.77
CA GLU A 991 16.23 -9.82 3.68
C GLU A 991 14.77 -10.25 3.92
N ALA A 992 14.56 -11.48 4.39
CA ALA A 992 13.23 -11.96 4.76
C ALA A 992 12.65 -11.17 5.94
N VAL A 993 13.47 -10.85 6.95
CA VAL A 993 13.09 -10.04 8.11
C VAL A 993 12.81 -8.58 7.73
N ASP A 994 13.65 -7.94 6.91
CA ASP A 994 13.41 -6.57 6.41
C ASP A 994 12.08 -6.48 5.64
N LYS A 995 11.78 -7.51 4.84
CA LYS A 995 10.49 -7.63 4.15
C LYS A 995 9.34 -7.84 5.13
N ALA A 996 9.53 -8.66 6.16
CA ALA A 996 8.52 -8.95 7.20
C ALA A 996 8.16 -7.70 8.03
N PHE A 997 9.13 -6.86 8.39
CA PHE A 997 8.88 -5.58 9.08
C PHE A 997 8.42 -4.46 8.13
N GLY A 998 8.49 -4.68 6.81
CA GLY A 998 8.02 -3.76 5.79
C GLY A 998 6.49 -3.58 5.74
N ARG A 999 6.03 -2.53 5.05
CA ARG A 999 4.59 -2.20 4.87
C ARG A 999 3.71 -3.35 4.34
N ALA A 1000 4.30 -4.29 3.60
CA ALA A 1000 3.61 -5.46 3.04
C ALA A 1000 3.73 -6.73 3.91
N GLY A 1001 4.46 -6.66 5.03
CA GLY A 1001 4.59 -7.74 6.00
C GLY A 1001 3.64 -7.53 7.18
N ILE A 1002 4.16 -7.60 8.40
CA ILE A 1002 3.39 -7.53 9.66
C ILE A 1002 2.44 -6.34 9.74
N PRO A 1003 2.86 -5.08 9.43
CA PRO A 1003 1.95 -3.94 9.42
C PRO A 1003 0.65 -4.20 8.65
N SER A 1004 0.71 -4.88 7.49
CA SER A 1004 -0.49 -5.19 6.70
C SER A 1004 -1.46 -6.13 7.40
N PHE A 1005 -0.97 -7.01 8.29
CA PHE A 1005 -1.80 -7.95 9.06
C PHE A 1005 -2.42 -7.27 10.28
N VAL A 1006 -1.69 -6.34 10.90
CA VAL A 1006 -2.22 -5.54 12.02
C VAL A 1006 -3.39 -4.68 11.55
N LEU A 1007 -3.30 -4.10 10.34
CA LEU A 1007 -4.37 -3.28 9.76
C LEU A 1007 -5.70 -4.04 9.57
N GLU A 1008 -5.72 -5.37 9.49
CA GLU A 1008 -6.95 -6.13 9.21
C GLU A 1008 -8.00 -6.03 10.32
N GLY A 1009 -7.56 -5.94 11.58
CA GLY A 1009 -8.46 -5.68 12.70
C GLY A 1009 -9.14 -4.32 12.55
N ALA A 1010 -8.35 -3.29 12.25
CA ALA A 1010 -8.84 -1.94 11.99
C ALA A 1010 -9.78 -1.86 10.78
N LEU A 1011 -9.52 -2.64 9.72
CA LEU A 1011 -10.40 -2.71 8.56
C LEU A 1011 -11.78 -3.27 8.90
N ALA A 1012 -11.83 -4.38 9.66
CA ALA A 1012 -13.08 -4.99 10.07
C ALA A 1012 -13.90 -4.05 10.97
N GLU A 1013 -13.25 -3.38 11.91
CA GLU A 1013 -13.87 -2.41 12.80
C GLU A 1013 -14.37 -1.17 12.04
N LEU A 1014 -13.55 -0.62 11.13
CA LEU A 1014 -13.93 0.49 10.25
C LEU A 1014 -15.17 0.15 9.42
N GLN A 1015 -15.22 -1.06 8.85
CA GLN A 1015 -16.36 -1.53 8.08
C GLN A 1015 -17.62 -1.59 8.95
N GLY A 1016 -17.54 -2.13 10.17
CA GLY A 1016 -18.66 -2.20 11.10
C GLY A 1016 -19.18 -0.81 11.51
N LEU A 1017 -18.29 0.11 11.87
CA LEU A 1017 -18.64 1.48 12.22
C LEU A 1017 -19.26 2.24 11.03
N THR A 1018 -18.69 2.06 9.84
CA THR A 1018 -19.23 2.64 8.60
C THR A 1018 -20.62 2.09 8.28
N ALA A 1019 -20.84 0.79 8.50
CA ALA A 1019 -22.14 0.15 8.27
C ALA A 1019 -23.23 0.75 9.18
N GLY A 1020 -22.93 1.02 10.46
CA GLY A 1020 -23.89 1.66 11.37
C GLY A 1020 -24.31 3.07 10.92
N PHE A 1021 -23.38 3.86 10.38
CA PHE A 1021 -23.71 5.15 9.79
C PHE A 1021 -24.47 5.01 8.48
N LEU A 1022 -24.05 4.11 7.59
CA LEU A 1022 -24.75 3.83 6.33
C LEU A 1022 -26.19 3.38 6.56
N GLU A 1023 -26.44 2.55 7.57
CA GLU A 1023 -27.79 2.12 7.92
C GLU A 1023 -28.74 3.29 8.20
N THR A 1024 -28.23 4.36 8.81
CA THR A 1024 -29.01 5.57 9.12
C THR A 1024 -29.06 6.54 7.94
N ILE A 1025 -27.95 6.76 7.24
CA ILE A 1025 -27.82 7.72 6.14
C ILE A 1025 -28.45 7.19 4.85
N SER A 1026 -28.39 5.88 4.63
CA SER A 1026 -28.93 5.21 3.45
C SER A 1026 -29.05 3.69 3.59
N GLY A 1027 -30.27 3.20 3.80
CA GLY A 1027 -30.56 1.75 3.85
C GLY A 1027 -30.36 0.97 2.54
N ALA A 1028 -29.95 1.64 1.45
CA ALA A 1028 -29.81 1.04 0.12
C ALA A 1028 -28.38 0.56 -0.21
N PHE A 1029 -27.37 0.94 0.58
CA PHE A 1029 -25.96 0.64 0.29
C PHE A 1029 -25.32 -0.17 1.41
N SER A 1030 -24.36 -1.02 1.03
CA SER A 1030 -23.39 -1.59 1.96
C SER A 1030 -21.99 -1.49 1.38
N LEU A 1031 -21.02 -1.26 2.26
CA LEU A 1031 -19.60 -1.16 1.91
C LEU A 1031 -18.87 -2.38 2.47
N SER A 1032 -18.17 -3.09 1.60
CA SER A 1032 -17.22 -4.13 1.98
C SER A 1032 -15.80 -3.61 1.77
N ILE A 1033 -14.96 -3.71 2.79
CA ILE A 1033 -13.55 -3.35 2.76
C ILE A 1033 -12.75 -4.61 3.11
N SER A 1034 -11.98 -5.13 2.16
CA SER A 1034 -11.24 -6.38 2.37
C SER A 1034 -9.90 -6.39 1.66
N PRO A 1035 -8.86 -7.01 2.24
CA PRO A 1035 -7.62 -7.28 1.52
C PRO A 1035 -7.86 -8.37 0.47
N VAL A 1036 -7.42 -8.12 -0.77
CA VAL A 1036 -7.51 -9.06 -1.90
C VAL A 1036 -6.11 -9.33 -2.44
N LYS A 1037 -5.77 -10.61 -2.63
CA LYS A 1037 -4.62 -11.03 -3.42
C LYS A 1037 -5.00 -10.99 -4.90
N THR A 1038 -4.36 -10.13 -5.68
CA THR A 1038 -4.56 -10.15 -7.14
C THR A 1038 -3.93 -11.43 -7.70
N GLY A 1039 -4.76 -12.33 -8.22
CA GLY A 1039 -4.28 -13.52 -8.93
C GLY A 1039 -3.48 -13.08 -10.16
N GLY A 1040 -2.22 -13.51 -10.25
CA GLY A 1040 -1.31 -13.14 -11.33
C GLY A 1040 -1.87 -13.51 -12.70
N GLY A 1041 -2.35 -12.51 -13.44
CA GLY A 1041 -2.52 -12.62 -14.89
C GLY A 1041 -1.15 -12.82 -15.54
N ARG A 1042 -1.06 -13.76 -16.50
CA ARG A 1042 0.16 -14.16 -17.22
C ARG A 1042 1.09 -12.98 -17.56
N GLY A 1043 2.07 -12.78 -16.70
CA GLY A 1043 3.09 -11.73 -16.78
C GLY A 1043 3.60 -11.46 -15.37
N LYS A 1044 4.92 -11.37 -15.17
CA LYS A 1044 5.60 -11.20 -13.87
C LYS A 1044 5.26 -9.85 -13.18
N ALA A 1045 3.99 -9.57 -12.88
CA ALA A 1045 3.59 -8.52 -11.96
C ALA A 1045 3.65 -9.10 -10.54
N LYS A 1046 4.40 -8.44 -9.65
CA LYS A 1046 4.54 -8.83 -8.24
C LYS A 1046 3.16 -9.03 -7.61
N GLU A 1047 2.95 -10.19 -7.00
CA GLU A 1047 1.81 -10.43 -6.10
C GLU A 1047 1.88 -9.42 -4.95
N ALA A 1048 1.05 -8.39 -5.02
CA ALA A 1048 0.92 -7.39 -3.97
C ALA A 1048 -0.52 -7.39 -3.47
N GLU A 1049 -0.70 -7.54 -2.16
CA GLU A 1049 -2.00 -7.46 -1.51
C GLU A 1049 -2.53 -6.03 -1.54
N HIS A 1050 -3.76 -5.88 -2.03
CA HIS A 1050 -4.43 -4.59 -2.21
C HIS A 1050 -5.75 -4.58 -1.43
N ILE A 1051 -6.06 -3.49 -0.73
CA ILE A 1051 -7.33 -3.27 -0.06
C ILE A 1051 -8.37 -2.87 -1.11
N THR A 1052 -9.43 -3.66 -1.27
CA THR A 1052 -10.52 -3.37 -2.19
C THR A 1052 -11.74 -2.87 -1.43
N LYS A 1053 -12.38 -1.83 -1.96
CA LYS A 1053 -13.62 -1.25 -1.46
C LYS A 1053 -14.74 -1.60 -2.44
N THR A 1054 -15.60 -2.54 -2.08
CA THR A 1054 -16.70 -3.01 -2.93
C THR A 1054 -18.02 -2.47 -2.41
N VAL A 1055 -18.78 -1.81 -3.28
CA VAL A 1055 -20.09 -1.24 -2.92
C VAL A 1055 -21.18 -2.15 -3.47
N ARG A 1056 -22.09 -2.57 -2.59
CA ARG A 1056 -23.29 -3.29 -2.98
C ARG A 1056 -24.48 -2.35 -2.88
N VAL A 1057 -25.18 -2.20 -3.99
CA VAL A 1057 -26.36 -1.33 -4.13
C VAL A 1057 -27.60 -2.20 -4.22
N ARG A 1058 -28.60 -1.92 -3.41
CA ARG A 1058 -29.91 -2.56 -3.48
C ARG A 1058 -30.83 -1.79 -4.43
N LEU A 1059 -31.33 -2.48 -5.45
CA LEU A 1059 -32.28 -1.95 -6.42
C LEU A 1059 -33.71 -1.99 -5.85
N ARG A 1060 -34.63 -1.20 -6.43
CA ARG A 1060 -36.04 -1.11 -6.00
C ARG A 1060 -36.81 -2.45 -6.08
N ASN A 1061 -36.33 -3.38 -6.89
CA ASN A 1061 -36.89 -4.74 -7.00
C ASN A 1061 -36.38 -5.69 -5.90
N GLY A 1062 -35.49 -5.24 -5.02
CA GLY A 1062 -34.88 -6.03 -3.95
C GLY A 1062 -33.55 -6.69 -4.31
N ASP A 1063 -33.14 -6.66 -5.58
CA ASP A 1063 -31.88 -7.26 -6.03
C ASP A 1063 -30.68 -6.47 -5.49
N VAL A 1064 -29.62 -7.17 -5.12
CA VAL A 1064 -28.35 -6.57 -4.71
C VAL A 1064 -27.37 -6.69 -5.86
N VAL A 1065 -26.87 -5.56 -6.34
CA VAL A 1065 -25.91 -5.49 -7.44
C VAL A 1065 -24.62 -4.88 -6.93
N GLU A 1066 -23.50 -5.50 -7.24
CA GLU A 1066 -22.19 -4.90 -7.04
C GLU A 1066 -21.98 -3.77 -8.05
N ARG A 1067 -21.66 -2.59 -7.54
CA ARG A 1067 -21.31 -1.44 -8.35
C ARG A 1067 -19.91 -0.98 -7.98
N SER A 1068 -19.15 -0.62 -9.00
CA SER A 1068 -17.96 0.19 -8.77
C SER A 1068 -18.38 1.56 -8.25
N PHE A 1069 -17.51 2.19 -7.46
CA PHE A 1069 -17.69 3.55 -6.95
C PHE A 1069 -18.03 4.57 -8.06
N ARG A 1070 -17.51 4.37 -9.28
CA ARG A 1070 -17.76 5.25 -10.45
C ARG A 1070 -19.21 5.16 -10.95
N GLN A 1071 -19.91 4.06 -10.67
CA GLN A 1071 -21.29 3.82 -11.08
C GLN A 1071 -22.33 4.32 -10.05
N LEU A 1072 -21.89 4.91 -8.94
CA LEU A 1072 -22.75 5.58 -7.96
C LEU A 1072 -23.10 6.99 -8.44
N SER A 1073 -24.33 7.43 -8.18
CA SER A 1073 -24.73 8.83 -8.38
C SER A 1073 -23.95 9.76 -7.43
N GLY A 1074 -23.90 11.06 -7.75
CA GLY A 1074 -23.18 12.03 -6.91
C GLY A 1074 -23.65 12.04 -5.45
N GLY A 1075 -24.96 11.96 -5.22
CA GLY A 1075 -25.53 11.90 -3.86
C GLY A 1075 -25.25 10.57 -3.15
N GLU A 1076 -25.32 9.43 -3.86
CA GLU A 1076 -25.00 8.11 -3.30
C GLU A 1076 -23.53 8.03 -2.87
N ARG A 1077 -22.66 8.52 -3.74
CA ARG A 1077 -21.22 8.62 -3.51
C ARG A 1077 -20.93 9.42 -2.25
N ARG A 1078 -21.58 10.58 -2.11
CA ARG A 1078 -21.37 11.50 -0.99
C ARG A 1078 -21.88 10.94 0.34
N ARG A 1079 -23.04 10.27 0.35
CA ARG A 1079 -23.54 9.54 1.53
C ARG A 1079 -22.58 8.45 1.98
N LEU A 1080 -22.07 7.64 1.05
CA LEU A 1080 -21.11 6.58 1.33
C LEU A 1080 -19.78 7.13 1.87
N ALA A 1081 -19.27 8.19 1.24
CA ALA A 1081 -18.04 8.87 1.63
C ALA A 1081 -18.14 9.46 3.05
N LEU A 1082 -19.26 10.12 3.36
CA LEU A 1082 -19.52 10.69 4.67
C LEU A 1082 -19.63 9.60 5.73
N ALA A 1083 -20.36 8.51 5.46
CA ALA A 1083 -20.48 7.40 6.39
C ALA A 1083 -19.11 6.75 6.70
N LEU A 1084 -18.26 6.57 5.69
CA LEU A 1084 -16.90 6.06 5.86
C LEU A 1084 -16.02 7.02 6.68
N SER A 1085 -16.11 8.32 6.42
CA SER A 1085 -15.37 9.34 7.17
C SER A 1085 -15.80 9.39 8.63
N LEU A 1086 -17.11 9.37 8.91
CA LEU A 1086 -17.65 9.29 10.27
C LEU A 1086 -17.28 7.96 10.95
N GLY A 1087 -17.24 6.87 10.20
CA GLY A 1087 -16.73 5.57 10.65
C GLY A 1087 -15.28 5.67 11.11
N PHE A 1088 -14.42 6.37 10.35
CA PHE A 1088 -13.03 6.61 10.70
C PHE A 1088 -12.88 7.50 11.96
N VAL A 1089 -13.70 8.56 12.08
CA VAL A 1089 -13.76 9.39 13.29
C VAL A 1089 -14.07 8.53 14.53
N ARG A 1090 -15.06 7.63 14.42
CA ARG A 1090 -15.42 6.72 15.51
C ARG A 1090 -14.35 5.66 15.77
N LEU A 1091 -13.68 5.16 14.74
CA LEU A 1091 -12.60 4.17 14.88
C LEU A 1091 -11.44 4.76 15.68
N SER A 1092 -11.04 5.98 15.34
CA SER A 1092 -9.99 6.73 16.04
C SER A 1092 -10.32 6.92 17.53
N ALA A 1093 -11.58 7.23 17.85
CA ALA A 1093 -12.06 7.39 19.21
C ALA A 1093 -12.18 6.05 19.96
N ALA A 1094 -12.77 5.02 19.33
CA ALA A 1094 -12.96 3.70 19.92
C ALA A 1094 -11.65 3.03 20.31
N ARG A 1095 -10.59 3.27 19.52
CA ARG A 1095 -9.23 2.81 19.79
C ARG A 1095 -8.45 3.70 20.76
N GLY A 1096 -9.07 4.78 21.23
CA GLY A 1096 -8.46 5.73 22.16
C GLY A 1096 -7.26 6.47 21.58
N VAL A 1097 -7.09 6.50 20.25
CA VAL A 1097 -5.94 7.14 19.60
C VAL A 1097 -6.13 8.65 19.55
N PHE A 1098 -7.28 9.10 19.04
CA PHE A 1098 -7.57 10.52 18.91
C PHE A 1098 -9.06 10.80 19.01
N GLU A 1099 -9.41 11.76 19.86
CA GLU A 1099 -10.76 12.30 20.06
C GLU A 1099 -10.72 13.83 20.01
N CYS A 1100 -11.75 14.44 19.41
CA CYS A 1100 -11.92 15.89 19.40
C CYS A 1100 -13.35 16.29 19.74
N ASN A 1101 -13.54 17.38 20.48
CA ASN A 1101 -14.87 17.93 20.78
C ASN A 1101 -15.56 18.61 19.58
N LEU A 1102 -14.80 18.91 18.53
CA LEU A 1102 -15.23 19.60 17.32
C LEU A 1102 -15.30 18.62 16.13
N LEU A 1103 -16.32 18.78 15.29
CA LEU A 1103 -16.37 18.23 13.93
C LEU A 1103 -16.78 19.35 12.96
N VAL A 1104 -16.04 19.52 11.88
CA VAL A 1104 -16.31 20.51 10.84
C VAL A 1104 -16.65 19.79 9.54
N LEU A 1105 -17.77 20.18 8.95
CA LEU A 1105 -18.35 19.63 7.74
C LEU A 1105 -18.54 20.77 6.73
N ASP A 1106 -17.57 20.96 5.85
CA ASP A 1106 -17.57 22.06 4.89
C ASP A 1106 -18.18 21.59 3.55
N GLU A 1107 -19.42 22.02 3.29
CA GLU A 1107 -20.22 21.73 2.09
C GLU A 1107 -20.48 20.23 1.81
N VAL A 1108 -20.39 19.38 2.84
CA VAL A 1108 -20.54 17.91 2.69
C VAL A 1108 -21.96 17.46 2.32
N LEU A 1109 -22.98 18.31 2.49
CA LEU A 1109 -24.36 18.01 2.11
C LEU A 1109 -24.71 18.48 0.69
N GLN A 1110 -23.80 19.17 0.02
CA GLN A 1110 -24.00 19.62 -1.34
C GLN A 1110 -24.17 18.41 -2.27
N HIS A 1111 -25.19 18.43 -3.13
CA HIS A 1111 -25.63 17.34 -4.02
C HIS A 1111 -26.38 16.18 -3.35
N LEU A 1112 -26.77 16.31 -2.07
CA LEU A 1112 -27.77 15.44 -1.45
C LEU A 1112 -29.19 15.95 -1.76
N ASP A 1113 -30.11 15.00 -1.90
CA ASP A 1113 -31.56 15.27 -1.91
C ASP A 1113 -32.07 15.58 -0.48
N ASN A 1114 -33.27 16.13 -0.37
CA ASN A 1114 -33.86 16.50 0.93
C ASN A 1114 -33.96 15.31 1.89
N GLU A 1115 -34.25 14.12 1.38
CA GLU A 1115 -34.26 12.88 2.17
C GLU A 1115 -32.86 12.53 2.69
N GLY A 1116 -31.83 12.64 1.84
CA GLY A 1116 -30.43 12.45 2.23
C GLY A 1116 -29.96 13.48 3.26
N CYS A 1117 -30.32 14.75 3.09
CA CYS A 1117 -30.04 15.81 4.05
C CYS A 1117 -30.68 15.54 5.42
N SER A 1118 -31.96 15.12 5.43
CA SER A 1118 -32.68 14.78 6.67
C SER A 1118 -32.02 13.61 7.40
N SER A 1119 -31.64 12.57 6.65
CA SER A 1119 -31.00 11.37 7.20
C SER A 1119 -29.63 11.67 7.79
N VAL A 1120 -28.85 12.54 7.13
CA VAL A 1120 -27.56 13.01 7.68
C VAL A 1120 -27.78 13.90 8.90
N ALA A 1121 -28.75 14.81 8.89
CA ALA A 1121 -29.06 15.67 10.04
C ALA A 1121 -29.36 14.84 11.31
N ALA A 1122 -30.14 13.77 11.18
CA ALA A 1122 -30.41 12.84 12.26
C ALA A 1122 -29.13 12.18 12.83
N VAL A 1123 -28.18 11.83 11.96
CA VAL A 1123 -26.87 11.29 12.40
C VAL A 1123 -26.05 12.35 13.14
N LEU A 1124 -25.97 13.57 12.59
CA LEU A 1124 -25.16 14.65 13.16
C LEU A 1124 -25.62 15.05 14.56
N GLY A 1125 -26.94 15.08 14.82
CA GLY A 1125 -27.49 15.34 16.14
C GLY A 1125 -27.15 14.27 17.20
N GLY A 1126 -26.86 13.04 16.77
CA GLY A 1126 -26.50 11.91 17.65
C GLY A 1126 -25.00 11.73 17.89
N LEU A 1127 -24.16 12.60 17.32
CA LEU A 1127 -22.71 12.52 17.47
C LEU A 1127 -22.25 12.96 18.88
N PRO A 1128 -21.18 12.38 19.44
CA PRO A 1128 -20.68 12.68 20.79
C PRO A 1128 -19.96 14.03 20.87
N GLN A 1129 -19.59 14.62 19.74
CA GLN A 1129 -18.90 15.90 19.64
C GLN A 1129 -19.74 17.01 20.31
N GLY A 1130 -19.10 17.83 21.13
CA GLY A 1130 -19.75 18.97 21.78
C GLY A 1130 -20.12 20.10 20.82
N THR A 1131 -19.48 20.15 19.65
CA THR A 1131 -19.80 21.08 18.56
C THR A 1131 -19.64 20.40 17.20
N VAL A 1132 -20.64 20.55 16.33
CA VAL A 1132 -20.57 20.19 14.91
C VAL A 1132 -20.84 21.43 14.09
N LEU A 1133 -19.88 21.88 13.28
CA LEU A 1133 -20.04 23.02 12.37
C LEU A 1133 -20.31 22.52 10.96
N LEU A 1134 -21.45 22.89 10.40
CA LEU A 1134 -21.89 22.47 9.08
C LEU A 1134 -22.01 23.70 8.17
N VAL A 1135 -21.20 23.78 7.11
CA VAL A 1135 -21.31 24.89 6.14
C VAL A 1135 -22.47 24.63 5.18
N GLY A 1136 -23.37 25.60 5.08
CA GLY A 1136 -24.55 25.55 4.21
C GLY A 1136 -24.76 26.85 3.42
N GLN A 1137 -25.72 26.81 2.51
CA GLN A 1137 -26.22 27.99 1.79
C GLN A 1137 -27.51 28.48 2.45
N ASP A 1138 -27.66 29.79 2.58
CA ASP A 1138 -28.86 30.39 3.18
C ASP A 1138 -30.10 30.07 2.33
N GLY A 1139 -31.24 29.83 2.99
CA GLY A 1139 -32.51 29.47 2.32
C GLY A 1139 -32.54 28.06 1.69
N THR A 1140 -31.65 27.16 2.09
CA THR A 1140 -31.68 25.76 1.65
C THR A 1140 -32.35 24.83 2.66
N PHE A 1141 -32.80 23.66 2.20
CA PHE A 1141 -33.37 22.62 3.07
C PHE A 1141 -32.48 22.30 4.28
N VAL A 1142 -31.15 22.33 4.09
CA VAL A 1142 -30.18 22.14 5.18
C VAL A 1142 -30.34 23.21 6.25
N THR A 1143 -30.36 24.50 5.88
CA THR A 1143 -30.53 25.59 6.84
C THR A 1143 -31.90 25.61 7.52
N GLU A 1144 -32.90 24.99 6.91
CA GLU A 1144 -34.24 24.86 7.48
C GLU A 1144 -34.39 23.64 8.40
N SER A 1145 -33.46 22.68 8.33
CA SER A 1145 -33.47 21.44 9.11
C SER A 1145 -32.74 21.55 10.46
N PHE A 1146 -32.07 22.68 10.74
CA PHE A 1146 -31.34 22.90 11.98
C PHE A 1146 -31.70 24.25 12.60
N ASP A 1147 -31.86 24.26 13.92
CA ASP A 1147 -32.38 25.42 14.66
C ASP A 1147 -31.32 26.50 14.94
N LEU A 1148 -30.03 26.14 14.91
CA LEU A 1148 -28.94 27.03 15.29
C LEU A 1148 -28.06 27.41 14.09
N ILE A 1149 -28.05 28.70 13.75
CA ILE A 1149 -27.36 29.24 12.59
C ILE A 1149 -26.36 30.35 12.98
N ASP A 1150 -25.12 30.22 12.51
CA ASP A 1150 -24.15 31.31 12.53
C ASP A 1150 -24.09 31.96 11.15
N VAL A 1151 -24.20 33.28 11.07
CA VAL A 1151 -24.18 34.02 9.80
C VAL A 1151 -22.86 34.76 9.64
N VAL A 1152 -22.14 34.46 8.56
CA VAL A 1152 -20.99 35.26 8.13
C VAL A 1152 -21.49 36.35 7.19
N VAL A 1153 -21.47 37.59 7.64
CA VAL A 1153 -21.93 38.76 6.87
C VAL A 1153 -20.72 39.45 6.26
N LYS A 1154 -20.77 39.68 4.95
CA LYS A 1154 -19.76 40.43 4.20
C LYS A 1154 -20.30 41.79 3.77
N GLU A 1155 -19.57 42.85 4.13
CA GLU A 1155 -19.89 44.25 3.87
C GLU A 1155 -18.59 45.07 3.75
N ASP A 1156 -18.51 45.97 2.77
CA ASP A 1156 -17.35 46.85 2.51
C ASP A 1156 -15.97 46.15 2.38
N GLY A 1157 -15.95 44.97 1.77
CA GLY A 1157 -14.78 44.12 1.56
C GLY A 1157 -14.33 43.37 2.81
N ARG A 1158 -15.17 43.32 3.86
CA ARG A 1158 -14.83 42.72 5.16
C ARG A 1158 -15.93 41.79 5.65
N SER A 1159 -15.54 40.71 6.30
CA SER A 1159 -16.48 39.77 6.90
C SER A 1159 -16.49 39.88 8.43
N ARG A 1160 -17.68 39.73 9.01
CA ARG A 1160 -17.92 39.57 10.44
C ARG A 1160 -18.81 38.35 10.69
N VAL A 1161 -18.76 37.82 11.91
CA VAL A 1161 -19.64 36.72 12.33
C VAL A 1161 -20.74 37.30 13.21
N GLU A 1162 -21.98 37.08 12.82
CA GLU A 1162 -23.17 37.35 13.64
C GLU A 1162 -23.70 36.01 14.12
N GLU A 1163 -23.68 35.79 15.44
CA GLU A 1163 -24.47 34.70 16.01
C GLU A 1163 -25.93 35.11 15.93
N ARG A 1164 -26.69 34.41 15.09
CA ARG A 1164 -28.14 34.50 15.13
C ARG A 1164 -28.64 33.34 15.98
N SER A 1165 -29.05 33.64 17.21
CA SER A 1165 -30.18 32.87 17.75
C SER A 1165 -31.34 33.16 16.81
N SER A 1166 -31.66 32.17 15.99
CA SER A 1166 -32.50 32.41 14.84
C SER A 1166 -33.95 32.72 15.21
#